data_AF-A0AAE0RB11-F1
#
_entry.id   AF-A0AAE0RB11-F1
#
_cell.length_a   1.000
_cell.length_b   1.000
_cell.length_c   1.000
_cell.angle_alpha   90.00
_cell.angle_beta   90.00
_cell.angle_gamma   90.00
#
_symmetry.space_group_name_H-M   'P 1'
#
loop_
_entity.id
_entity.type
_entity.pdbx_description
1 polymer ?
#
loop_
_entity_poly.entity_id
_entity_poly.type
_entity_poly.pdbx_seq_one_letter_code
_entity_poly.pdbx_strand_id
1 'polypeptide(L)'
;MDQDNNSEEESVGISEDDAQQRYSHELSDMEAIEVLWQMRAQRRQTNPDLPNTVTRLTTPEGSVVYLVGTAHFSDSSKKDVTTTIRAVQPDVVVVELCQYRVSMLKMDEKTLLKEAKDINLEKVQQAIRQNGVMSGLMQILLLKVSAHITEQLGMAPGGEFREAFKEAGKVPFCKFHLGDRPIPVTFKRAIAALSLWQKARLAWGLCFLSDPISKEDVEKCKQKDLLEQTMSEMIGEFPALHRTIVAERDIYLTHTLRQAARCVEAPPNGQKVPAVVVGVVGMGHVPGIEKNWDKELNIQEIMSVAPPSRFSWVLRTVLKGALLGVLGYACNLLMASNVLRLKRPYIFNSSSVWLRSYSMDGMGTAIALRRSPLERLDFDNVVLRKLPVEGSEALGVRTVRGACFSRVKPQPLQNPRFVAVSGPAMELLSLSAEEVINDPLGAEYLSGSRVMPGSEPAAHCYCGHQFGHFAGQLGDGAACYLGEVKAPADQSPELLKENPSRRWEIQLKGSGLTPYSRQADGRKVLRSSIREFLCSEAVFALGIPTTRAGSVVTSDSRVMRDVFYNGNPCMERCSVVLRISPTFIRFGSFEIFKQADEFTGRQGPSYGSNEIRTQMLDYVIETFYPDIQQSHSDPVERNTAFFREVMLRTARLVAQWQCVGFCHGVLNTDNMSILGITLDYGPFGFMDRFDPEFICNASDNSGRYSYQAQPEICHWNLARLAEALNPDLPSDQAQAVLEEYTPLFNMFYLSNMRRKLGLLRKEEPEDEILITNLMQTMHNTGADFTNTFRCLSQISCPAEGEAVEDNEVVRQATELLLQQCSSLEELKAASKPTMDPRELSMLLSLAQSNAALFGMLSDRRTLARQLEKLSRLKELLESTETDLKTKQTEEWTCWIKQYRQRLARECEGECDVKAVQEERVRVMDSTNPRVVLRNYIAQNAIKAAENGDFSEVQRVLKVLEKPFCMQEGLELPGCMVRQGSEEAQEGDEEEEQREAEEDVTGAENKVIVSYDSRPPAWAAKICVT
;
A
#
# COMPACT_ATOMS: atom_id res chain seq x y z
N MET A 1 10.92 95.60 3.60
CA MET A 1 11.95 94.75 4.20
C MET A 1 11.26 93.45 4.57
N ASP A 2 11.31 92.34 3.85
CA ASP A 2 11.76 92.00 2.49
C ASP A 2 10.81 90.91 1.98
N GLN A 3 10.73 90.78 0.65
CA GLN A 3 9.65 90.17 -0.12
C GLN A 3 9.39 88.69 0.17
N ASP A 4 8.16 88.35 0.54
CA ASP A 4 7.12 87.78 -0.32
C ASP A 4 5.90 87.49 0.57
N ASN A 5 4.67 87.71 0.06
CA ASN A 5 3.53 87.08 0.70
C ASN A 5 2.35 86.81 -0.23
N ASN A 6 1.93 85.54 -0.14
CA ASN A 6 0.65 84.97 -0.53
C ASN A 6 -0.53 85.75 0.05
N SER A 7 -1.66 85.70 -0.67
CA SER A 7 -2.90 85.06 -0.19
C SER A 7 -4.04 85.33 -1.19
N GLU A 8 -4.81 84.30 -1.54
CA GLU A 8 -6.29 84.35 -1.52
C GLU A 8 -6.91 82.95 -1.66
N GLU A 9 -7.96 82.74 -0.88
CA GLU A 9 -8.78 81.52 -0.71
C GLU A 9 -9.96 81.47 -1.69
N GLU A 10 -10.41 80.28 -2.11
CA GLU A 10 -11.76 79.71 -1.86
C GLU A 10 -12.02 78.40 -2.64
N SER A 11 -12.99 77.63 -2.14
CA SER A 11 -13.27 76.19 -2.23
C SER A 11 -13.83 75.61 -3.55
N VAL A 12 -13.52 74.33 -3.87
CA VAL A 12 -14.42 73.33 -4.53
C VAL A 12 -14.00 71.90 -4.13
N GLY A 13 -14.96 71.01 -3.84
CA GLY A 13 -14.75 69.65 -3.34
C GLY A 13 -14.25 68.60 -4.35
N ILE A 14 -13.71 67.48 -3.82
CA ILE A 14 -13.36 66.26 -4.56
C ILE A 14 -13.72 65.02 -3.70
N SER A 15 -14.20 64.00 -4.40
CA SER A 15 -14.88 62.75 -4.01
C SER A 15 -14.11 61.76 -3.13
N GLU A 16 -14.87 60.90 -2.42
CA GLU A 16 -14.43 59.78 -1.56
C GLU A 16 -13.68 58.62 -2.27
N ASP A 17 -13.34 58.75 -3.57
CA ASP A 17 -12.63 57.71 -4.33
C ASP A 17 -11.09 57.75 -4.20
N ASP A 18 -10.51 58.79 -3.59
CA ASP A 18 -9.04 58.93 -3.47
C ASP A 18 -8.45 58.39 -2.16
N ALA A 19 -9.27 57.86 -1.24
CA ALA A 19 -8.80 57.32 0.04
C ALA A 19 -8.48 55.81 0.02
N GLN A 20 -8.79 55.10 -1.08
CA GLN A 20 -8.61 53.64 -1.21
C GLN A 20 -7.47 53.22 -2.14
N GLN A 21 -6.64 54.16 -2.60
CA GLN A 21 -5.50 53.91 -3.50
C GLN A 21 -4.12 54.09 -2.85
N ARG A 22 -4.02 53.87 -1.53
CA ARG A 22 -2.72 53.74 -0.85
C ARG A 22 -2.81 52.66 0.22
N TYR A 23 -2.66 51.39 -0.15
CA TYR A 23 -1.99 50.32 0.62
C TYR A 23 -2.12 48.99 -0.13
N SER A 24 -1.46 48.89 -1.29
CA SER A 24 -1.10 47.61 -1.91
C SER A 24 0.12 47.85 -2.82
N HIS A 25 1.26 48.17 -2.23
CA HIS A 25 2.52 47.92 -2.91
C HIS A 25 2.83 46.43 -2.72
N GLU A 26 2.25 45.60 -3.58
CA GLU A 26 2.79 44.27 -3.84
C GLU A 26 4.22 44.47 -4.36
N LEU A 27 5.21 44.09 -3.55
CA LEU A 27 6.58 43.94 -4.01
C LEU A 27 6.53 42.94 -5.16
N SER A 28 6.98 43.33 -6.35
CA SER A 28 7.13 42.37 -7.44
C SER A 28 8.06 41.22 -7.00
N ASP A 29 7.84 40.00 -7.51
CA ASP A 29 8.66 38.83 -7.14
C ASP A 29 10.17 39.11 -7.24
N MET A 30 10.58 39.97 -8.18
CA MET A 30 11.97 40.41 -8.35
C MET A 30 12.43 41.38 -7.24
N GLU A 31 11.60 42.33 -6.80
CA GLU A 31 11.92 43.22 -5.70
C GLU A 31 11.97 42.48 -4.35
N ALA A 32 11.10 41.49 -4.14
CA ALA A 32 11.16 40.63 -2.97
C ALA A 32 12.46 39.79 -2.94
N ILE A 33 12.88 39.24 -4.09
CA ILE A 33 14.16 38.54 -4.25
C ILE A 33 15.35 39.47 -4.00
N GLU A 34 15.31 40.69 -4.53
CA GLU A 34 16.34 41.72 -4.35
C GLU A 34 16.48 42.11 -2.87
N VAL A 35 15.36 42.34 -2.17
CA VAL A 35 15.35 42.65 -0.73
C VAL A 35 15.90 41.48 0.10
N LEU A 36 15.46 40.25 -0.18
CA LEU A 36 15.98 39.05 0.49
C LEU A 36 17.49 38.86 0.24
N TRP A 37 17.96 39.20 -0.96
CA TRP A 37 19.38 39.17 -1.31
C TRP A 37 20.18 40.28 -0.62
N GLN A 38 19.67 41.50 -0.55
CA GLN A 38 20.29 42.62 0.18
C GLN A 38 20.40 42.33 1.67
N MET A 39 19.35 41.77 2.29
CA MET A 39 19.37 41.30 3.68
C MET A 39 20.43 40.22 3.90
N ARG A 40 20.63 39.31 2.92
CA ARG A 40 21.71 38.31 2.94
C ARG A 40 23.09 38.95 2.79
N ALA A 41 23.27 39.88 1.86
CA ALA A 41 24.54 40.56 1.61
C ALA A 41 25.00 41.39 2.83
N GLN A 42 24.06 42.07 3.51
CA GLN A 42 24.34 42.82 4.74
C GLN A 42 24.76 41.90 5.89
N ARG A 43 24.16 40.72 6.02
CA ARG A 43 24.48 39.74 7.07
C ARG A 43 25.80 38.99 6.83
N ARG A 44 26.22 38.83 5.58
CA ARG A 44 27.57 38.33 5.24
C ARG A 44 28.69 39.21 5.78
N GLN A 45 28.39 40.47 6.11
CA GLN A 45 29.33 41.43 6.70
C GLN A 45 29.28 41.45 8.25
N THR A 46 28.27 40.83 8.86
CA THR A 46 28.12 40.75 10.32
C THR A 46 28.75 39.48 10.87
N ASN A 47 29.51 39.57 11.96
CA ASN A 47 30.06 38.42 12.67
C ASN A 47 29.14 38.12 13.87
N PRO A 48 28.18 37.17 13.76
CA PRO A 48 27.21 36.92 14.82
C PRO A 48 27.88 36.33 16.06
N ASP A 49 27.32 36.60 17.24
CA ASP A 49 27.69 35.90 18.47
C ASP A 49 27.15 34.47 18.40
N LEU A 50 28.05 33.48 18.53
CA LEU A 50 27.74 32.07 18.28
C LEU A 50 28.18 31.21 19.45
N PRO A 51 27.54 30.04 19.67
CA PRO A 51 27.94 29.11 20.72
C PRO A 51 29.42 28.71 20.60
N ASN A 52 30.07 28.44 21.73
CA ASN A 52 31.48 28.01 21.79
C ASN A 52 31.74 26.66 21.08
N THR A 53 30.69 25.93 20.71
CA THR A 53 30.73 24.68 19.94
C THR A 53 30.89 24.91 18.43
N VAL A 54 30.92 26.17 17.96
CA VAL A 54 31.03 26.52 16.54
C VAL A 54 32.46 26.94 16.18
N THR A 55 33.11 26.15 15.32
CA THR A 55 34.37 26.53 14.67
C THR A 55 34.08 27.28 13.38
N ARG A 56 34.78 28.39 13.13
CA ARG A 56 34.72 29.10 11.85
C ARG A 56 35.92 28.76 10.97
N LEU A 57 35.65 28.27 9.76
CA LEU A 57 36.63 27.98 8.71
C LEU A 57 36.40 28.90 7.50
N THR A 58 37.46 29.22 6.76
CA THR A 58 37.39 30.09 5.58
C THR A 58 38.07 29.45 4.37
N THR A 59 37.54 29.66 3.17
CA THR A 59 38.20 29.23 1.93
C THR A 59 39.03 30.38 1.31
N PRO A 60 40.01 30.08 0.42
CA PRO A 60 40.77 31.12 -0.29
C PRO A 60 39.88 32.09 -1.10
N GLU A 61 38.70 31.65 -1.52
CA GLU A 61 37.71 32.43 -2.26
C GLU A 61 36.82 33.31 -1.36
N GLY A 62 37.05 33.28 -0.03
CA GLY A 62 36.34 34.10 0.95
C GLY A 62 35.05 33.48 1.50
N SER A 63 34.73 32.23 1.14
CA SER A 63 33.55 31.53 1.69
C SER A 63 33.78 31.18 3.15
N VAL A 64 32.72 31.18 3.95
CA VAL A 64 32.78 30.90 5.40
C VAL A 64 32.00 29.63 5.71
N VAL A 65 32.61 28.73 6.48
CA VAL A 65 31.98 27.52 6.99
C VAL A 65 31.93 27.58 8.50
N TYR A 66 30.71 27.60 9.05
CA TYR A 66 30.44 27.50 10.48
C TYR A 66 30.19 26.04 10.83
N LEU A 67 31.19 25.40 11.42
CA LEU A 67 31.18 24.00 11.79
C LEU A 67 30.68 23.84 13.22
N VAL A 68 29.44 23.40 13.39
CA VAL A 68 28.82 23.13 14.69
C VAL A 68 29.20 21.72 15.13
N GLY A 69 30.03 21.64 16.17
CA GLY A 69 30.38 20.39 16.84
C GLY A 69 29.25 19.95 17.78
N THR A 70 28.61 18.83 17.46
CA THR A 70 27.46 18.32 18.22
C THR A 70 27.81 17.08 19.02
N ALA A 71 27.23 16.96 20.22
CA ALA A 71 27.14 15.69 20.91
C ALA A 71 25.80 15.04 20.50
N HIS A 72 25.86 13.90 19.79
CA HIS A 72 24.71 13.23 19.15
C HIS A 72 23.55 12.80 20.07
N PHE A 73 23.66 13.10 21.37
CA PHE A 73 22.72 12.78 22.43
C PHE A 73 22.58 13.95 23.42
N SER A 74 22.39 15.19 22.93
CA SER A 74 22.19 16.36 23.80
C SER A 74 21.17 17.35 23.24
N ASP A 75 20.24 17.79 24.09
CA ASP A 75 19.35 18.91 23.79
C ASP A 75 20.09 20.25 23.67
N SER A 76 21.26 20.40 24.30
CA SER A 76 22.10 21.59 24.09
C SER A 76 22.60 21.67 22.65
N SER A 77 22.96 20.53 22.04
CA SER A 77 23.39 20.48 20.64
C SER A 77 22.27 20.83 19.66
N LYS A 78 21.02 20.44 19.93
CA LYS A 78 19.85 20.88 19.14
C LYS A 78 19.69 22.41 19.19
N LYS A 79 19.85 22.99 20.38
CA LYS A 79 19.78 24.45 20.60
C LYS A 79 20.92 25.19 19.91
N ASP A 80 22.14 24.67 19.97
CA ASP A 80 23.30 25.26 19.31
C ASP A 80 23.11 25.28 17.80
N VAL A 81 22.71 24.15 17.19
CA VAL A 81 22.39 24.06 15.75
C VAL A 81 21.32 25.06 15.35
N THR A 82 20.23 25.14 16.12
CA THR A 82 19.13 26.08 15.87
C THR A 82 19.62 27.53 15.94
N THR A 83 20.40 27.85 16.97
CA THR A 83 20.94 29.19 17.22
C THR A 83 21.87 29.59 16.08
N THR A 84 22.78 28.70 15.67
CA THR A 84 23.70 28.94 14.57
C THR A 84 22.98 29.12 13.23
N ILE A 85 22.07 28.22 12.86
CA ILE A 85 21.35 28.34 11.56
C ILE A 85 20.52 29.63 11.52
N ARG A 86 19.85 29.98 12.62
CA ARG A 86 19.05 31.21 12.69
C ARG A 86 19.90 32.48 12.63
N ALA A 87 21.03 32.50 13.34
CA ALA A 87 21.94 33.65 13.37
C ALA A 87 22.69 33.81 12.04
N VAL A 88 23.15 32.70 11.45
CA VAL A 88 23.98 32.70 10.24
C VAL A 88 23.16 32.79 8.95
N GLN A 89 21.93 32.25 8.92
CA GLN A 89 21.09 32.16 7.70
C GLN A 89 21.88 31.60 6.49
N PRO A 90 22.40 30.37 6.56
CA PRO A 90 23.35 29.84 5.59
C PRO A 90 22.76 29.65 4.19
N ASP A 91 23.63 29.69 3.17
CA ASP A 91 23.33 29.28 1.80
C ASP A 91 23.24 27.75 1.68
N VAL A 92 24.02 27.02 2.48
CA VAL A 92 24.03 25.55 2.50
C VAL A 92 24.13 25.04 3.94
N VAL A 93 23.27 24.09 4.31
CA VAL A 93 23.41 23.28 5.52
C VAL A 93 23.90 21.89 5.12
N VAL A 94 25.04 21.47 5.68
CA VAL A 94 25.62 20.15 5.49
C VAL A 94 25.49 19.38 6.80
N VAL A 95 24.93 18.17 6.78
CA VAL A 95 24.84 17.31 7.97
C VAL A 95 25.68 16.05 7.81
N GLU A 96 26.27 15.55 8.89
CA GLU A 96 27.00 14.26 8.92
C GLU A 96 26.03 13.06 8.81
N LEU A 97 25.38 12.94 7.67
CA LEU A 97 24.45 11.86 7.34
C LEU A 97 24.72 11.39 5.91
N CYS A 98 24.59 10.10 5.64
CA CYS A 98 24.72 9.52 4.30
C CYS A 98 23.36 9.04 3.78
N GLN A 99 23.27 8.78 2.46
CA GLN A 99 22.03 8.42 1.75
C GLN A 99 21.28 7.21 2.36
N TYR A 100 21.98 6.28 3.01
CA TYR A 100 21.40 5.09 3.62
C TYR A 100 20.68 5.35 4.96
N ARG A 101 20.79 6.58 5.49
CA ARG A 101 20.24 6.97 6.80
C ARG A 101 19.26 8.15 6.70
N VAL A 102 18.84 8.54 5.49
CA VAL A 102 17.94 9.68 5.26
C VAL A 102 16.56 9.48 5.89
N SER A 103 16.09 8.23 5.99
CA SER A 103 14.83 7.90 6.68
C SER A 103 14.79 8.41 8.12
N MET A 104 15.95 8.58 8.77
CA MET A 104 16.04 9.14 10.13
C MET A 104 15.58 10.60 10.23
N LEU A 105 15.50 11.33 9.12
CA LEU A 105 14.96 12.70 9.08
C LEU A 105 13.42 12.72 9.07
N LYS A 106 12.78 11.62 8.66
CA LYS A 106 11.30 11.50 8.56
C LYS A 106 10.66 10.87 9.79
N MET A 107 11.40 10.06 10.54
CA MET A 107 10.87 9.31 11.68
C MET A 107 10.84 10.17 12.92
N ASP A 108 9.72 10.16 13.63
CA ASP A 108 9.60 10.79 14.93
C ASP A 108 10.39 10.01 15.99
N GLU A 109 10.73 10.71 17.07
CA GLU A 109 11.58 10.20 18.14
C GLU A 109 11.03 8.91 18.76
N LYS A 110 9.71 8.76 18.88
CA LYS A 110 9.05 7.57 19.45
C LYS A 110 9.11 6.36 18.50
N THR A 111 9.03 6.57 17.19
CA THR A 111 9.17 5.50 16.20
C THR A 111 10.60 4.97 16.13
N LEU A 112 11.60 5.86 16.17
CA LEU A 112 13.02 5.45 16.25
C LEU A 112 13.32 4.69 17.56
N LEU A 113 12.73 5.14 18.68
CA LEU A 113 12.79 4.47 19.98
C LEU A 113 12.23 3.03 19.92
N LYS A 114 11.18 2.81 19.13
CA LYS A 114 10.55 1.50 18.94
C LYS A 114 11.38 0.59 18.02
N GLU A 115 11.87 1.13 16.90
CA GLU A 115 12.71 0.37 15.96
C GLU A 115 14.04 -0.08 16.57
N ALA A 116 14.65 0.74 17.43
CA ALA A 116 15.89 0.40 18.12
C ALA A 116 15.74 -0.76 19.11
N LYS A 117 14.54 -0.92 19.70
CA LYS A 117 14.24 -2.00 20.66
C LYS A 117 13.91 -3.34 19.96
N ASP A 118 13.51 -3.31 18.69
CA ASP A 118 13.10 -4.49 17.89
C ASP A 118 14.23 -5.06 17.00
N ILE A 119 15.42 -5.30 17.55
CA ILE A 119 16.50 -5.99 16.84
C ILE A 119 16.30 -7.51 17.00
N ASN A 120 15.66 -8.16 16.01
CA ASN A 120 15.48 -9.60 15.99
C ASN A 120 16.63 -10.35 15.25
N LEU A 121 16.71 -11.67 15.44
CA LEU A 121 17.71 -12.55 14.82
C LEU A 121 17.62 -12.58 13.28
N GLU A 122 16.48 -12.21 12.70
CA GLU A 122 16.26 -12.17 11.24
C GLU A 122 16.86 -10.92 10.61
N LYS A 123 16.71 -9.74 11.24
CA LYS A 123 17.39 -8.49 10.85
C LYS A 123 18.92 -8.68 10.93
N VAL A 124 19.38 -9.44 11.92
CA VAL A 124 20.79 -9.86 12.09
C VAL A 124 21.27 -10.70 10.89
N GLN A 125 20.52 -11.74 10.53
CA GLN A 125 20.84 -12.59 9.37
C GLN A 125 20.76 -11.82 8.04
N GLN A 126 19.81 -10.89 7.92
CA GLN A 126 19.66 -10.04 6.74
C GLN A 126 20.84 -9.08 6.58
N ALA A 127 21.27 -8.41 7.65
CA ALA A 127 22.45 -7.54 7.64
C ALA A 127 23.74 -8.31 7.28
N ILE A 128 23.89 -9.53 7.80
CA ILE A 128 25.01 -10.42 7.48
C ILE A 128 24.96 -10.90 6.02
N ARG A 129 23.78 -11.24 5.48
CA ARG A 129 23.61 -11.65 4.08
C ARG A 129 23.86 -10.52 3.08
N GLN A 130 23.44 -9.30 3.41
CA GLN A 130 23.57 -8.13 2.54
C GLN A 130 24.99 -7.57 2.52
N ASN A 131 25.65 -7.48 3.68
CA ASN A 131 26.93 -6.77 3.80
C ASN A 131 28.13 -7.68 4.11
N GLY A 132 27.89 -8.99 4.30
CA GLY A 132 28.88 -9.95 4.76
C GLY A 132 28.96 -10.01 6.29
N VAL A 133 29.45 -11.14 6.83
CA VAL A 133 29.45 -11.47 8.26
C VAL A 133 30.00 -10.34 9.12
N MET A 134 31.16 -9.78 8.78
CA MET A 134 31.80 -8.74 9.58
C MET A 134 31.07 -7.40 9.54
N SER A 135 30.56 -6.98 8.38
CA SER A 135 29.80 -5.73 8.27
C SER A 135 28.42 -5.85 8.92
N GLY A 136 27.79 -7.02 8.85
CA GLY A 136 26.55 -7.32 9.57
C GLY A 136 26.74 -7.29 11.08
N LEU A 137 27.78 -7.96 11.61
CA LEU A 137 28.10 -7.94 13.04
C LEU A 137 28.38 -6.52 13.56
N MET A 138 29.10 -5.70 12.78
CA MET A 138 29.39 -4.31 13.16
C MET A 138 28.13 -3.43 13.19
N GLN A 139 27.21 -3.63 12.25
CA GLN A 139 25.92 -2.94 12.21
C GLN A 139 25.03 -3.31 13.40
N ILE A 140 25.06 -4.58 13.82
CA ILE A 140 24.34 -5.06 15.00
C ILE A 140 24.92 -4.48 16.29
N LEU A 141 26.25 -4.41 16.40
CA LEU A 141 26.89 -3.76 17.55
C LEU A 141 26.41 -2.30 17.68
N LEU A 142 26.47 -1.54 16.58
CA LEU A 142 26.04 -0.13 16.57
C LEU A 142 24.56 0.02 16.95
N LEU A 143 23.71 -0.89 16.47
CA LEU A 143 22.30 -0.91 16.85
C LEU A 143 22.08 -1.26 18.33
N LYS A 144 22.79 -2.25 18.87
CA LYS A 144 22.74 -2.62 20.29
C LYS A 144 23.22 -1.48 21.19
N VAL A 145 24.34 -0.86 20.83
CA VAL A 145 24.91 0.30 21.53
C VAL A 145 23.92 1.45 21.48
N SER A 146 23.39 1.79 20.30
CA SER A 146 22.37 2.83 20.13
C SER A 146 21.11 2.56 20.96
N ALA A 147 20.59 1.33 20.97
CA ALA A 147 19.39 0.95 21.71
C ALA A 147 19.59 1.07 23.24
N HIS A 148 20.74 0.62 23.73
CA HIS A 148 21.09 0.67 25.15
C HIS A 148 21.28 2.12 25.65
N ILE A 149 21.94 2.96 24.86
CA ILE A 149 22.10 4.39 25.17
C ILE A 149 20.76 5.09 25.20
N THR A 150 19.91 4.83 24.20
CA THR A 150 18.59 5.43 24.09
C THR A 150 17.67 4.99 25.25
N GLU A 151 17.81 3.76 25.76
CA GLU A 151 17.09 3.28 26.94
C GLU A 151 17.54 3.98 28.24
N GLN A 152 18.83 4.28 28.38
CA GLN A 152 19.38 4.96 29.57
C GLN A 152 19.20 6.48 29.53
N LEU A 153 19.25 7.11 28.34
CA LEU A 153 19.18 8.56 28.16
C LEU A 153 17.78 9.09 27.83
N GLY A 154 16.85 8.24 27.39
CA GLY A 154 15.50 8.66 26.99
C GLY A 154 15.44 9.56 25.74
N MET A 155 16.53 9.66 24.98
CA MET A 155 16.65 10.50 23.78
C MET A 155 17.03 9.64 22.56
N ALA A 156 16.42 9.90 21.40
CA ALA A 156 16.78 9.21 20.16
C ALA A 156 17.96 9.91 19.45
N PRO A 157 18.94 9.15 18.93
CA PRO A 157 20.10 9.71 18.23
C PRO A 157 19.70 10.55 17.01
N GLY A 158 20.54 11.52 16.65
CA GLY A 158 20.37 12.32 15.43
C GLY A 158 19.35 13.46 15.55
N GLY A 159 18.99 13.86 16.76
CA GLY A 159 18.01 14.94 17.00
C GLY A 159 18.49 16.30 16.48
N GLU A 160 19.79 16.54 16.54
CA GLU A 160 20.49 17.69 15.98
C GLU A 160 20.40 17.75 14.45
N PHE A 161 20.42 16.61 13.74
CA PHE A 161 20.27 16.57 12.29
C PHE A 161 18.83 16.82 11.86
N ARG A 162 17.86 16.30 12.62
CA ARG A 162 16.43 16.58 12.40
C ARG A 162 16.14 18.07 12.59
N GLU A 163 16.69 18.68 13.64
CA GLU A 163 16.51 20.11 13.86
C GLU A 163 17.27 20.95 12.81
N ALA A 164 18.46 20.53 12.38
CA ALA A 164 19.18 21.17 11.28
C ALA A 164 18.35 21.17 9.98
N PHE A 165 17.73 20.04 9.64
CA PHE A 165 16.88 19.90 8.46
C PHE A 165 15.64 20.81 8.53
N LYS A 166 14.99 20.84 9.69
CA LYS A 166 13.82 21.69 9.95
C LYS A 166 14.14 23.17 9.91
N GLU A 167 15.26 23.60 10.48
CA GLU A 167 15.67 25.01 10.49
C GLU A 167 16.22 25.46 9.13
N ALA A 168 16.91 24.59 8.38
CA ALA A 168 17.32 24.88 7.01
C ALA A 168 16.13 25.19 6.10
N GLY A 169 15.02 24.45 6.24
CA GLY A 169 13.78 24.70 5.47
C GLY A 169 13.12 26.04 5.75
N LYS A 170 13.49 26.73 6.84
CA LYS A 170 12.99 28.08 7.19
C LYS A 170 13.87 29.19 6.65
N VAL A 171 15.07 28.89 6.17
CA VAL A 171 16.01 29.86 5.60
C VAL A 171 15.73 29.95 4.09
N PRO A 172 15.32 31.12 3.55
CA PRO A 172 15.05 31.28 2.12
C PRO A 172 16.27 30.87 1.29
N PHE A 173 16.08 30.13 0.19
CA PHE A 173 17.14 29.66 -0.74
C PHE A 173 18.28 28.84 -0.12
N CYS A 174 18.09 28.26 1.08
CA CYS A 174 19.07 27.39 1.72
C CYS A 174 19.06 25.98 1.11
N LYS A 175 20.23 25.47 0.71
CA LYS A 175 20.38 24.09 0.23
C LYS A 175 20.70 23.15 1.39
N PHE A 176 20.12 21.96 1.38
CA PHE A 176 20.45 20.92 2.36
C PHE A 176 21.26 19.79 1.71
N HIS A 177 22.39 19.40 2.33
CA HIS A 177 23.34 18.44 1.78
C HIS A 177 23.72 17.35 2.80
N LEU A 178 23.79 16.10 2.33
CA LEU A 178 24.23 14.92 3.10
C LEU A 178 25.75 14.77 3.02
N GLY A 179 26.45 15.10 4.09
CA GLY A 179 27.91 15.29 4.11
C GLY A 179 28.76 14.02 4.13
N ASP A 180 28.18 12.88 4.54
CA ASP A 180 28.95 11.72 5.00
C ASP A 180 29.11 10.60 3.95
N ARG A 181 30.21 9.83 4.09
CA ARG A 181 30.55 8.71 3.20
C ARG A 181 29.53 7.57 3.36
N PRO A 182 29.12 6.90 2.27
CA PRO A 182 28.32 5.69 2.35
C PRO A 182 28.88 4.66 3.34
N ILE A 183 28.08 4.29 4.35
CA ILE A 183 28.45 3.34 5.40
C ILE A 183 29.01 2.01 4.85
N PRO A 184 28.43 1.39 3.80
CA PRO A 184 28.98 0.14 3.25
C PRO A 184 30.42 0.28 2.75
N VAL A 185 30.80 1.45 2.23
CA VAL A 185 32.17 1.73 1.76
C VAL A 185 33.12 1.86 2.95
N THR A 186 32.71 2.64 3.98
CA THR A 186 33.47 2.79 5.24
C THR A 186 33.79 1.44 5.88
N PHE A 187 32.80 0.55 6.02
CA PHE A 187 33.02 -0.75 6.66
C PHE A 187 33.84 -1.71 5.83
N LYS A 188 33.62 -1.76 4.50
CA LYS A 188 34.43 -2.62 3.63
C LYS A 188 35.92 -2.26 3.71
N ARG A 189 36.24 -0.96 3.74
CA ARG A 189 37.63 -0.50 3.92
C ARG A 189 38.18 -0.79 5.31
N ALA A 190 37.40 -0.53 6.36
CA ALA A 190 37.82 -0.78 7.74
C ALA A 190 38.18 -2.26 7.96
N ILE A 191 37.37 -3.17 7.41
CA ILE A 191 37.63 -4.61 7.45
C ILE A 191 38.82 -4.99 6.56
N ALA A 192 38.97 -4.38 5.38
CA ALA A 192 40.10 -4.66 4.49
C ALA A 192 41.46 -4.32 5.14
N ALA A 193 41.52 -3.28 5.97
CA ALA A 193 42.71 -2.82 6.68
C ALA A 193 43.19 -3.77 7.79
N LEU A 194 42.37 -4.74 8.22
CA LEU A 194 42.70 -5.69 9.28
C LEU A 194 43.37 -6.97 8.76
N SER A 195 44.36 -7.48 9.53
CA SER A 195 44.92 -8.82 9.31
C SER A 195 43.90 -9.93 9.57
N LEU A 196 44.18 -11.16 9.11
CA LEU A 196 43.31 -12.32 9.34
C LEU A 196 43.09 -12.61 10.84
N TRP A 197 44.14 -12.45 11.65
CA TRP A 197 44.07 -12.65 13.09
C TRP A 197 43.28 -11.54 13.79
N GLN A 198 43.47 -10.28 13.38
CA GLN A 198 42.66 -9.16 13.89
C GLN A 198 41.19 -9.28 13.48
N LYS A 199 40.88 -9.80 12.29
CA LYS A 199 39.50 -10.09 11.86
C LYS A 199 38.82 -11.14 12.75
N ALA A 200 39.53 -12.22 13.05
CA ALA A 200 39.02 -13.29 13.91
C ALA A 200 38.84 -12.80 15.36
N ARG A 201 39.80 -12.05 15.89
CA ARG A 201 39.74 -11.46 17.23
C ARG A 201 38.64 -10.40 17.34
N LEU A 202 38.47 -9.54 16.33
CA LEU A 202 37.37 -8.57 16.27
C LEU A 202 36.02 -9.28 16.21
N ALA A 203 35.87 -10.31 15.37
CA ALA A 203 34.64 -11.11 15.31
C ALA A 203 34.31 -11.75 16.66
N TRP A 204 35.32 -12.28 17.36
CA TRP A 204 35.18 -12.83 18.70
C TRP A 204 34.74 -11.75 19.71
N GLY A 205 35.43 -10.60 19.76
CA GLY A 205 35.05 -9.49 20.64
C GLY A 205 33.62 -9.00 20.39
N LEU A 206 33.20 -8.87 19.12
CA LEU A 206 31.84 -8.44 18.75
C LEU A 206 30.76 -9.44 19.16
N CYS A 207 31.07 -10.74 19.19
CA CYS A 207 30.12 -11.78 19.60
C CYS A 207 29.95 -11.87 21.14
N PHE A 208 30.88 -11.33 21.92
CA PHE A 208 30.94 -11.51 23.38
C PHE A 208 31.01 -10.22 24.20
N LEU A 209 30.83 -9.03 23.60
CA LEU A 209 30.66 -7.76 24.32
C LEU A 209 29.41 -7.86 25.22
N SER A 210 29.63 -8.09 26.52
CA SER A 210 28.60 -8.45 27.51
C SER A 210 28.64 -7.58 28.77
N ASP A 211 29.29 -6.41 28.74
CA ASP A 211 29.29 -5.50 29.88
C ASP A 211 28.34 -4.31 29.63
N PRO A 212 27.36 -4.07 30.53
CA PRO A 212 26.48 -2.91 30.44
C PRO A 212 27.26 -1.61 30.68
N ILE A 213 26.98 -0.57 29.88
CA ILE A 213 27.62 0.74 30.00
C ILE A 213 27.17 1.37 31.34
N SER A 214 28.10 1.83 32.17
CA SER A 214 27.77 2.37 33.49
C SER A 214 27.10 3.74 33.40
N LYS A 215 26.30 4.13 34.40
CA LYS A 215 25.68 5.48 34.46
C LYS A 215 26.72 6.61 34.48
N GLU A 216 27.92 6.36 34.98
CA GLU A 216 29.03 7.31 34.98
C GLU A 216 29.64 7.49 33.58
N ASP A 217 29.63 6.45 32.76
CA ASP A 217 30.04 6.53 31.35
C ASP A 217 28.99 7.28 30.52
N VAL A 218 27.70 7.09 30.82
CA VAL A 218 26.58 7.78 30.17
C VAL A 218 26.62 9.31 30.39
N GLU A 219 27.00 9.80 31.57
CA GLU A 219 27.16 11.25 31.81
C GLU A 219 28.40 11.83 31.12
N LYS A 220 29.50 11.06 31.00
CA LYS A 220 30.66 11.46 30.18
C LYS A 220 30.31 11.56 28.68
N CYS A 221 29.38 10.72 28.19
CA CYS A 221 28.89 10.73 26.81
C CYS A 221 28.08 11.98 26.42
N LYS A 222 27.59 12.75 27.39
CA LYS A 222 26.96 14.05 27.13
C LYS A 222 28.01 15.15 26.84
N GLN A 223 29.27 14.92 27.22
CA GLN A 223 30.36 15.90 27.13
C GLN A 223 31.36 15.59 26.01
N LYS A 224 31.44 14.34 25.55
CA LYS A 224 32.27 13.88 24.42
C LYS A 224 31.52 12.87 23.58
N ASP A 225 31.86 12.75 22.29
CA ASP A 225 31.28 11.73 21.43
C ASP A 225 31.61 10.32 21.97
N LEU A 226 30.58 9.55 22.32
CA LEU A 226 30.72 8.18 22.83
C LEU A 226 31.47 7.28 21.83
N LEU A 227 31.29 7.55 20.53
CA LEU A 227 31.98 6.83 19.47
C LEU A 227 33.47 7.14 19.54
N GLU A 228 33.88 8.37 19.86
CA GLU A 228 35.28 8.75 20.05
C GLU A 228 35.89 8.09 21.29
N GLN A 229 35.17 7.99 22.40
CA GLN A 229 35.67 7.33 23.62
C GLN A 229 35.85 5.81 23.43
N THR A 230 34.82 5.12 22.92
CA THR A 230 34.90 3.69 22.60
C THR A 230 35.93 3.41 21.51
N MET A 231 36.10 4.32 20.56
CA MET A 231 37.17 4.22 19.58
C MET A 231 38.54 4.50 20.17
N SER A 232 38.69 5.40 21.15
CA SER A 232 39.96 5.67 21.83
C SER A 232 40.48 4.47 22.63
N GLU A 233 39.57 3.73 23.25
CA GLU A 233 39.87 2.43 23.89
C GLU A 233 40.25 1.37 22.83
N MET A 234 39.57 1.37 21.67
CA MET A 234 39.92 0.52 20.53
C MET A 234 41.21 0.93 19.77
N ILE A 235 41.68 2.19 19.89
CA ILE A 235 42.90 2.68 19.20
C ILE A 235 44.13 1.88 19.63
N GLY A 236 44.18 1.45 20.90
CA GLY A 236 45.27 0.61 21.43
C GLY A 236 45.28 -0.80 20.83
N GLU A 237 44.12 -1.37 20.51
CA GLU A 237 43.99 -2.76 20.04
C GLU A 237 43.86 -2.91 18.52
N PHE A 238 43.27 -1.93 17.83
CA PHE A 238 42.98 -1.95 16.39
C PHE A 238 43.22 -0.57 15.71
N PRO A 239 44.48 -0.08 15.66
CA PRO A 239 44.80 1.26 15.14
C PRO A 239 44.41 1.47 13.67
N ALA A 240 44.32 0.39 12.88
CA ALA A 240 43.86 0.43 11.49
C ALA A 240 42.36 0.77 11.34
N LEU A 241 41.52 0.41 12.32
CA LEU A 241 40.08 0.75 12.30
C LEU A 241 39.86 2.24 12.54
N HIS A 242 40.59 2.82 13.50
CA HIS A 242 40.52 4.24 13.81
C HIS A 242 40.88 5.10 12.59
N ARG A 243 41.95 4.73 11.86
CA ARG A 243 42.34 5.42 10.62
C ARG A 243 41.19 5.48 9.61
N THR A 244 40.45 4.39 9.40
CA THR A 244 39.44 4.30 8.35
C THR A 244 38.05 4.81 8.77
N ILE A 245 37.69 4.71 10.05
CA ILE A 245 36.37 5.11 10.57
C ILE A 245 36.34 6.60 10.96
N VAL A 246 37.47 7.16 11.45
CA VAL A 246 37.56 8.57 11.85
C VAL A 246 38.38 9.35 10.84
N ALA A 247 39.69 9.10 10.72
CA ALA A 247 40.57 9.97 9.93
C ALA A 247 40.24 10.03 8.42
N GLU A 248 39.86 8.91 7.78
CA GLU A 248 39.38 8.92 6.39
C GLU A 248 38.00 9.59 6.24
N ARG A 249 37.16 9.50 7.28
CA ARG A 249 35.83 10.10 7.29
C ARG A 249 35.94 11.62 7.44
N ASP A 250 36.88 12.10 8.26
CA ASP A 250 37.25 13.52 8.34
C ASP A 250 37.65 14.05 6.96
N ILE A 251 38.50 13.33 6.22
CA ILE A 251 38.91 13.71 4.85
C ILE A 251 37.69 13.84 3.92
N TYR A 252 36.75 12.90 4.00
CA TYR A 252 35.53 12.93 3.19
C TYR A 252 34.61 14.10 3.58
N LEU A 253 34.37 14.31 4.88
CA LEU A 253 33.56 15.42 5.40
C LEU A 253 34.19 16.77 5.03
N THR A 254 35.50 16.93 5.17
CA THR A 254 36.23 18.12 4.72
C THR A 254 36.02 18.36 3.23
N HIS A 255 36.07 17.32 2.40
CA HIS A 255 35.83 17.44 0.97
C HIS A 255 34.41 17.91 0.65
N THR A 256 33.39 17.31 1.27
CA THR A 256 31.99 17.69 1.05
C THR A 256 31.72 19.11 1.53
N LEU A 257 32.28 19.52 2.68
CA LEU A 257 32.20 20.90 3.17
C LEU A 257 32.88 21.90 2.22
N ARG A 258 34.04 21.56 1.65
CA ARG A 258 34.72 22.39 0.63
C ARG A 258 33.93 22.48 -0.68
N GLN A 259 33.25 21.40 -1.09
CA GLN A 259 32.35 21.42 -2.23
C GLN A 259 31.13 22.33 -1.97
N ALA A 260 30.54 22.24 -0.77
CA ALA A 260 29.43 23.09 -0.35
C ALA A 260 29.83 24.57 -0.22
N ALA A 261 31.10 24.85 0.10
CA ALA A 261 31.65 26.19 0.23
C ALA A 261 32.06 26.85 -1.10
N ARG A 262 31.82 26.22 -2.26
CA ARG A 262 32.04 26.86 -3.57
C ARG A 262 31.10 28.06 -3.73
N CYS A 263 31.58 29.10 -4.42
CA CYS A 263 30.79 30.33 -4.62
C CYS A 263 29.39 30.04 -5.16
N VAL A 264 28.40 30.72 -4.58
CA VAL A 264 26.99 30.67 -5.00
C VAL A 264 26.69 31.81 -5.98
N GLU A 265 25.71 31.61 -6.85
CA GLU A 265 25.32 32.60 -7.85
C GLU A 265 24.28 33.57 -7.26
N ALA A 266 24.52 34.88 -7.44
CA ALA A 266 23.61 35.94 -7.02
C ALA A 266 22.38 36.04 -7.96
N PRO A 267 21.14 36.06 -7.46
CA PRO A 267 19.93 36.10 -8.29
C PRO A 267 19.82 37.26 -9.29
N PRO A 268 20.27 38.49 -9.02
CA PRO A 268 20.08 39.59 -9.97
C PRO A 268 20.91 39.45 -11.26
N ASN A 269 22.13 38.91 -11.16
CA ASN A 269 23.15 39.01 -12.22
C ASN A 269 23.96 37.71 -12.47
N GLY A 270 23.70 36.62 -11.73
CA GLY A 270 24.47 35.37 -11.79
C GLY A 270 25.92 35.49 -11.27
N GLN A 271 26.26 36.60 -10.60
CA GLN A 271 27.61 36.85 -10.10
C GLN A 271 27.97 35.83 -9.00
N LYS A 272 29.13 35.19 -9.13
CA LYS A 272 29.64 34.27 -8.12
C LYS A 272 30.09 35.03 -6.89
N VAL A 273 29.44 34.76 -5.77
CA VAL A 273 29.74 35.35 -4.47
C VAL A 273 30.16 34.26 -3.48
N PRO A 274 31.01 34.57 -2.50
CA PRO A 274 31.41 33.59 -1.48
C PRO A 274 30.20 33.02 -0.74
N ALA A 275 30.24 31.72 -0.45
CA ALA A 275 29.16 30.99 0.20
C ALA A 275 29.26 31.06 1.73
N VAL A 276 28.11 31.03 2.39
CA VAL A 276 28.02 30.81 3.83
C VAL A 276 27.45 29.42 4.09
N VAL A 277 28.22 28.54 4.73
CA VAL A 277 27.84 27.15 4.97
C VAL A 277 27.75 26.89 6.47
N VAL A 278 26.73 26.15 6.91
CA VAL A 278 26.70 25.57 8.26
C VAL A 278 26.89 24.06 8.14
N GLY A 279 27.98 23.55 8.73
CA GLY A 279 28.24 22.12 8.83
C GLY A 279 27.84 21.61 10.21
N VAL A 280 26.94 20.64 10.30
CA VAL A 280 26.55 20.00 11.56
C VAL A 280 27.18 18.61 11.60
N VAL A 281 28.20 18.45 12.46
CA VAL A 281 29.01 17.24 12.57
C VAL A 281 29.17 16.83 14.02
N GLY A 282 29.54 15.58 14.28
CA GLY A 282 29.96 15.11 15.59
C GLY A 282 31.19 15.87 16.07
N MET A 283 31.22 16.22 17.36
CA MET A 283 32.29 17.03 17.95
C MET A 283 33.69 16.41 17.75
N GLY A 284 33.80 15.08 17.70
CA GLY A 284 35.06 14.37 17.46
C GLY A 284 35.64 14.55 16.05
N HIS A 285 34.81 14.93 15.06
CA HIS A 285 35.26 15.17 13.68
C HIS A 285 35.80 16.59 13.48
N VAL A 286 35.50 17.54 14.38
CA VAL A 286 35.88 18.95 14.24
C VAL A 286 37.40 19.15 14.13
N PRO A 287 38.25 18.59 15.03
CA PRO A 287 39.71 18.77 14.93
C PRO A 287 40.32 18.12 13.67
N GLY A 288 39.74 17.01 13.22
CA GLY A 288 40.16 16.32 12.00
C GLY A 288 39.85 17.14 10.74
N ILE A 289 38.67 17.77 10.70
CA ILE A 289 38.26 18.65 9.61
C ILE A 289 39.16 19.89 9.55
N GLU A 290 39.41 20.55 10.70
CA GLU A 290 40.34 21.68 10.80
C GLU A 290 41.73 21.32 10.28
N LYS A 291 42.28 20.19 10.73
CA LYS A 291 43.61 19.71 10.34
C LYS A 291 43.74 19.38 8.85
N ASN A 292 42.64 19.05 8.19
CA ASN A 292 42.61 18.68 6.76
C ASN A 292 42.13 19.82 5.85
N TRP A 293 41.66 20.93 6.41
CA TRP A 293 41.01 22.01 5.66
C TRP A 293 41.87 22.54 4.51
N ASP A 294 43.15 22.82 4.79
CA ASP A 294 44.10 23.39 3.84
C ASP A 294 44.95 22.32 3.10
N LYS A 295 44.67 21.03 3.30
CA LYS A 295 45.42 19.95 2.67
C LYS A 295 44.84 19.55 1.32
N GLU A 296 45.68 18.97 0.48
CA GLU A 296 45.23 18.26 -0.72
C GLU A 296 44.64 16.90 -0.32
N LEU A 297 43.41 16.63 -0.78
CA LEU A 297 42.62 15.47 -0.35
C LEU A 297 42.46 14.49 -1.52
N ASN A 298 42.94 13.25 -1.37
CA ASN A 298 42.74 12.20 -2.37
C ASN A 298 41.47 11.39 -2.06
N ILE A 299 40.35 11.80 -2.63
CA ILE A 299 39.05 11.16 -2.39
C ILE A 299 38.93 9.80 -3.08
N GLN A 300 39.58 9.62 -4.24
CA GLN A 300 39.54 8.36 -4.98
C GLN A 300 40.20 7.22 -4.18
N GLU A 301 41.24 7.52 -3.43
CA GLU A 301 41.91 6.55 -2.56
C GLU A 301 41.00 6.06 -1.42
N ILE A 302 40.24 6.95 -0.79
CA ILE A 302 39.35 6.61 0.35
C ILE A 302 37.98 6.10 -0.08
N MET A 303 37.66 6.13 -1.38
CA MET A 303 36.44 5.59 -1.98
C MET A 303 36.63 4.22 -2.65
N SER A 304 37.86 3.84 -3.00
CA SER A 304 38.20 2.51 -3.54
C SER A 304 38.45 1.49 -2.42
N VAL A 305 38.38 0.19 -2.66
CA VAL A 305 38.78 -0.84 -1.67
C VAL A 305 39.99 -1.57 -2.22
N ALA A 306 41.09 -1.62 -1.46
CA ALA A 306 42.31 -2.28 -1.90
C ALA A 306 42.05 -3.79 -2.16
N PRO A 307 42.57 -4.36 -3.26
CA PRO A 307 42.37 -5.77 -3.59
C PRO A 307 43.00 -6.69 -2.52
N PRO A 308 42.46 -7.90 -2.32
CA PRO A 308 42.98 -8.82 -1.31
C PRO A 308 44.42 -9.24 -1.62
N SER A 309 45.23 -9.47 -0.59
CA SER A 309 46.61 -9.92 -0.76
C SER A 309 46.67 -11.28 -1.49
N ARG A 310 47.67 -11.46 -2.36
CA ARG A 310 47.89 -12.72 -3.10
C ARG A 310 47.92 -13.94 -2.18
N PHE A 311 48.48 -13.79 -0.98
CA PHE A 311 48.51 -14.82 0.06
C PHE A 311 47.10 -15.18 0.58
N SER A 312 46.26 -14.18 0.87
CA SER A 312 44.88 -14.41 1.31
C SER A 312 44.01 -15.04 0.22
N TRP A 313 44.29 -14.73 -1.04
CA TRP A 313 43.61 -15.35 -2.18
C TRP A 313 44.01 -16.82 -2.33
N VAL A 314 45.32 -17.12 -2.32
CA VAL A 314 45.84 -18.51 -2.37
C VAL A 314 45.31 -19.34 -1.22
N LEU A 315 45.35 -18.82 0.01
CA LEU A 315 44.86 -19.53 1.20
C LEU A 315 43.36 -19.89 1.10
N ARG A 316 42.53 -18.96 0.59
CA ARG A 316 41.09 -19.22 0.35
C ARG A 316 40.86 -20.27 -0.73
N THR A 317 41.67 -20.26 -1.79
CA THR A 317 41.58 -21.25 -2.87
C THR A 317 42.02 -22.63 -2.39
N VAL A 318 43.08 -22.71 -1.59
CA VAL A 318 43.57 -23.97 -0.99
C VAL A 318 42.56 -24.53 0.00
N LEU A 319 41.99 -23.71 0.89
CA LEU A 319 40.94 -24.13 1.82
C LEU A 319 39.68 -24.64 1.11
N LYS A 320 39.23 -23.96 0.05
CA LYS A 320 38.11 -24.42 -0.78
C LYS A 320 38.43 -25.73 -1.49
N GLY A 321 39.65 -25.88 -2.01
CA GLY A 321 40.13 -27.12 -2.63
C GLY A 321 40.20 -28.29 -1.64
N ALA A 322 40.68 -28.04 -0.42
CA ALA A 322 40.72 -29.04 0.65
C ALA A 322 39.30 -29.48 1.07
N LEU A 323 38.36 -28.55 1.18
CA LEU A 323 36.96 -28.85 1.52
C LEU A 323 36.27 -29.68 0.44
N LEU A 324 36.51 -29.35 -0.84
CA LEU A 324 36.04 -30.14 -1.98
C LEU A 324 36.71 -31.52 -2.03
N GLY A 325 37.98 -31.63 -1.65
CA GLY A 325 38.70 -32.90 -1.53
C GLY A 325 38.14 -33.80 -0.42
N VAL A 326 37.78 -33.22 0.74
CA VAL A 326 37.11 -33.95 1.84
C VAL A 326 35.72 -34.42 1.43
N LEU A 327 34.93 -33.57 0.76
CA LEU A 327 33.63 -33.97 0.21
C LEU A 327 33.77 -35.07 -0.86
N GLY A 328 34.77 -34.97 -1.74
CA GLY A 328 35.05 -35.98 -2.75
C GLY A 328 35.48 -37.31 -2.15
N TYR A 329 36.29 -37.30 -1.09
CA TYR A 329 36.70 -38.49 -0.35
C TYR A 329 35.51 -39.14 0.38
N ALA A 330 34.65 -38.34 1.01
CA ALA A 330 33.43 -38.83 1.67
C ALA A 330 32.45 -39.49 0.67
N CYS A 331 32.28 -38.90 -0.52
CA CYS A 331 31.48 -39.50 -1.59
C CYS A 331 32.08 -40.81 -2.13
N ASN A 332 33.42 -40.91 -2.21
CA ASN A 332 34.11 -42.11 -2.67
C ASN A 332 33.98 -43.26 -1.64
N LEU A 333 34.04 -42.94 -0.34
CA LEU A 333 33.87 -43.91 0.75
C LEU A 333 32.45 -44.50 0.81
N LEU A 334 31.43 -43.69 0.48
CA LEU A 334 30.03 -44.11 0.41
C LEU A 334 29.73 -44.96 -0.85
N MET A 335 30.42 -44.71 -1.96
CA MET A 335 30.31 -45.52 -3.18
C MET A 335 31.03 -46.87 -3.07
N ALA A 336 32.13 -46.95 -2.31
CA ALA A 336 32.91 -48.18 -2.14
C ALA A 336 32.25 -49.24 -1.25
N SER A 337 31.23 -48.89 -0.46
CA SER A 337 30.61 -49.79 0.52
C SER A 337 29.38 -50.56 0.00
N ASN A 338 28.92 -50.32 -1.24
CA ASN A 338 27.65 -50.88 -1.76
C ASN A 338 27.80 -51.95 -2.86
N VAL A 339 28.99 -52.50 -3.09
CA VAL A 339 29.20 -53.63 -4.01
C VAL A 339 29.79 -54.82 -3.25
N LEU A 340 28.94 -55.57 -2.55
CA LEU A 340 29.05 -57.02 -2.28
C LEU A 340 28.10 -57.43 -1.14
N ARG A 341 26.91 -57.93 -1.49
CA ARG A 341 26.34 -59.20 -0.98
C ARG A 341 24.86 -59.35 -1.35
N LEU A 342 24.62 -60.18 -2.36
CA LEU A 342 23.35 -60.89 -2.58
C LEU A 342 23.66 -62.39 -2.51
N LYS A 343 23.07 -63.10 -1.53
CA LYS A 343 22.50 -64.46 -1.65
C LYS A 343 21.87 -64.93 -0.32
N ARG A 344 20.59 -65.31 -0.41
CA ARG A 344 19.67 -66.04 0.52
C ARG A 344 20.20 -67.47 0.87
N PRO A 345 19.57 -68.33 1.76
CA PRO A 345 18.14 -68.41 2.16
C PRO A 345 17.76 -68.83 3.62
N TYR A 346 16.45 -68.67 3.93
CA TYR A 346 15.50 -69.39 4.82
C TYR A 346 15.95 -70.45 5.87
N ILE A 347 15.40 -70.43 7.11
CA ILE A 347 14.22 -71.19 7.67
C ILE A 347 14.10 -71.00 9.21
N PHE A 348 12.85 -70.82 9.71
CA PHE A 348 12.19 -71.03 11.04
C PHE A 348 13.02 -71.32 12.33
N ASN A 349 12.64 -70.87 13.53
CA ASN A 349 11.36 -71.15 14.21
C ASN A 349 11.06 -70.23 15.43
N SER A 350 9.76 -70.18 15.76
CA SER A 350 8.99 -69.53 16.84
C SER A 350 9.64 -69.17 18.19
N SER A 351 9.21 -68.04 18.76
CA SER A 351 8.43 -68.00 20.01
C SER A 351 7.72 -66.65 20.19
N SER A 352 6.44 -66.73 20.48
CA SER A 352 5.45 -65.66 20.66
C SER A 352 5.43 -65.12 22.09
N VAL A 353 5.40 -63.80 22.26
CA VAL A 353 4.79 -63.14 23.43
C VAL A 353 4.06 -61.88 22.96
N TRP A 354 2.80 -61.82 23.37
CA TRP A 354 1.76 -60.83 23.07
C TRP A 354 1.98 -59.48 23.77
N LEU A 355 1.61 -58.38 23.12
CA LEU A 355 1.10 -57.17 23.80
C LEU A 355 -0.06 -56.58 23.02
N ARG A 356 -1.19 -56.45 23.74
CA ARG A 356 -2.52 -56.02 23.31
C ARG A 356 -2.55 -54.52 23.03
N SER A 357 -3.13 -54.12 21.90
CA SER A 357 -3.81 -52.85 21.75
C SER A 357 -5.32 -53.10 21.91
N TYR A 358 -5.93 -52.39 22.86
CA TYR A 358 -7.37 -52.41 23.08
C TYR A 358 -8.07 -51.69 21.92
N SER A 359 -8.75 -52.45 21.08
CA SER A 359 -9.90 -51.99 20.30
C SER A 359 -11.12 -52.09 21.21
N MET A 360 -11.87 -51.00 21.33
CA MET A 360 -13.29 -51.08 21.70
C MET A 360 -14.08 -50.75 20.45
N ASP A 361 -14.52 -51.80 19.76
CA ASP A 361 -15.73 -51.75 18.95
C ASP A 361 -16.66 -52.84 19.47
N GLY A 362 -17.91 -52.48 19.75
CA GLY A 362 -18.95 -53.46 20.04
C GLY A 362 -20.27 -52.88 20.52
N MET A 363 -21.25 -52.90 19.61
CA MET A 363 -22.71 -52.72 19.77
C MET A 363 -23.20 -51.27 19.91
N GLY A 364 -24.02 -50.73 19.02
CA GLY A 364 -24.69 -51.29 17.87
C GLY A 364 -25.95 -50.48 17.58
N THR A 365 -25.96 -49.74 16.48
CA THR A 365 -27.16 -49.51 15.66
C THR A 365 -26.68 -49.20 14.26
N ALA A 366 -27.00 -50.09 13.33
CA ALA A 366 -26.85 -49.89 11.91
C ALA A 366 -27.77 -48.75 11.47
N ILE A 367 -27.24 -47.53 11.49
CA ILE A 367 -27.63 -46.48 10.55
C ILE A 367 -26.44 -46.39 9.62
N ALA A 368 -26.62 -46.74 8.35
CA ALA A 368 -25.65 -46.36 7.34
C ALA A 368 -25.54 -44.82 7.38
N LEU A 369 -24.54 -44.29 8.08
CA LEU A 369 -24.24 -42.86 8.16
C LEU A 369 -23.99 -42.38 6.73
N ARG A 370 -25.01 -41.81 6.11
CA ARG A 370 -24.85 -41.07 4.86
C ARG A 370 -23.82 -39.98 5.14
N ARG A 371 -22.67 -40.02 4.46
CA ARG A 371 -21.68 -38.94 4.48
C ARG A 371 -22.38 -37.61 4.30
N SER A 372 -21.97 -36.59 5.06
CA SER A 372 -22.58 -35.27 4.95
C SER A 372 -22.38 -34.69 3.55
N PRO A 373 -23.18 -33.71 3.11
CA PRO A 373 -23.00 -33.07 1.80
C PRO A 373 -21.57 -32.57 1.56
N LEU A 374 -20.93 -31.95 2.56
CA LEU A 374 -19.54 -31.49 2.48
C LEU A 374 -18.52 -32.65 2.36
N GLU A 375 -18.78 -33.77 3.01
CA GLU A 375 -17.94 -34.98 2.90
C GLU A 375 -18.08 -35.72 1.57
N ARG A 376 -19.07 -35.33 0.74
CA ARG A 376 -19.33 -35.92 -0.59
C ARG A 376 -18.77 -35.08 -1.74
N LEU A 377 -18.13 -33.94 -1.47
CA LEU A 377 -17.50 -33.13 -2.49
C LEU A 377 -16.47 -33.93 -3.30
N ASP A 378 -16.57 -33.88 -4.62
CA ASP A 378 -15.70 -34.61 -5.55
C ASP A 378 -14.44 -33.80 -5.85
N PHE A 379 -13.44 -33.93 -4.99
CA PHE A 379 -12.13 -33.30 -5.15
C PHE A 379 -11.32 -33.98 -6.27
N ASP A 380 -10.83 -33.18 -7.21
CA ASP A 380 -9.96 -33.62 -8.29
C ASP A 380 -8.50 -33.18 -8.08
N ASN A 381 -8.21 -31.94 -7.66
CA ASN A 381 -6.85 -31.45 -7.35
C ASN A 381 -5.82 -31.59 -8.50
N VAL A 382 -6.22 -31.25 -9.73
CA VAL A 382 -5.38 -31.32 -10.94
C VAL A 382 -4.17 -30.40 -10.85
N VAL A 383 -4.31 -29.19 -10.31
CA VAL A 383 -3.20 -28.21 -10.25
C VAL A 383 -1.99 -28.78 -9.50
N LEU A 384 -2.22 -29.51 -8.41
CA LEU A 384 -1.16 -30.12 -7.60
C LEU A 384 -0.49 -31.33 -8.27
N ARG A 385 -1.10 -31.90 -9.32
CA ARG A 385 -0.49 -32.96 -10.14
C ARG A 385 0.22 -32.39 -11.38
N LYS A 386 -0.26 -31.27 -11.91
CA LYS A 386 0.25 -30.64 -13.13
C LYS A 386 1.38 -29.65 -12.88
N LEU A 387 1.44 -29.01 -11.71
CA LEU A 387 2.47 -28.03 -11.37
C LEU A 387 3.39 -28.53 -10.25
N PRO A 388 4.66 -28.09 -10.21
CA PRO A 388 5.60 -28.51 -9.16
C PRO A 388 5.14 -28.13 -7.76
N VAL A 389 5.10 -29.11 -6.87
CA VAL A 389 4.78 -28.95 -5.44
C VAL A 389 6.03 -29.20 -4.61
N GLU A 390 6.29 -28.34 -3.63
CA GLU A 390 7.41 -28.48 -2.70
C GLU A 390 7.24 -29.74 -1.85
N GLY A 391 8.26 -30.60 -1.84
CA GLY A 391 8.27 -31.84 -1.04
C GLY A 391 8.67 -31.67 0.42
N SER A 392 8.94 -30.43 0.89
CA SER A 392 9.38 -30.15 2.24
C SER A 392 8.20 -30.05 3.21
N GLU A 393 8.23 -30.82 4.29
CA GLU A 393 7.28 -30.70 5.41
C GLU A 393 7.75 -29.72 6.49
N ALA A 394 8.80 -28.94 6.23
CA ALA A 394 9.33 -27.98 7.19
C ALA A 394 8.26 -26.97 7.61
N LEU A 395 8.13 -26.74 8.91
CA LEU A 395 7.22 -25.75 9.46
C LEU A 395 7.85 -24.35 9.39
N GLY A 396 6.99 -23.33 9.27
CA GLY A 396 7.39 -21.93 9.32
C GLY A 396 7.72 -21.29 7.97
N VAL A 397 8.01 -20.00 8.04
CA VAL A 397 8.21 -19.10 6.90
C VAL A 397 9.55 -19.38 6.23
N ARG A 398 9.56 -19.49 4.90
CA ARG A 398 10.78 -19.78 4.12
C ARG A 398 10.67 -19.32 2.67
N THR A 399 11.82 -19.22 2.01
CA THR A 399 11.88 -19.06 0.55
C THR A 399 11.67 -20.43 -0.11
N VAL A 400 10.70 -20.52 -1.01
CA VAL A 400 10.32 -21.74 -1.72
C VAL A 400 10.82 -21.64 -3.16
N ARG A 401 11.78 -22.49 -3.53
CA ARG A 401 12.43 -22.47 -4.85
C ARG A 401 11.98 -23.65 -5.70
N GLY A 402 11.75 -23.42 -6.98
CA GLY A 402 11.45 -24.49 -7.94
C GLY A 402 10.09 -25.17 -7.71
N ALA A 403 9.16 -24.50 -7.03
CA ALA A 403 7.81 -24.99 -6.79
C ALA A 403 6.78 -23.87 -6.93
N CYS A 404 5.60 -24.22 -7.42
CA CYS A 404 4.43 -23.33 -7.50
C CYS A 404 3.56 -23.44 -6.25
N PHE A 405 3.55 -24.60 -5.58
CA PHE A 405 2.75 -24.81 -4.36
C PHE A 405 3.57 -25.45 -3.25
N SER A 406 3.19 -25.22 -2.01
CA SER A 406 3.68 -25.95 -0.83
C SER A 406 2.53 -26.63 -0.12
N ARG A 407 2.72 -27.88 0.33
CA ARG A 407 1.75 -28.53 1.20
C ARG A 407 1.70 -27.84 2.55
N VAL A 408 0.50 -27.60 3.07
CA VAL A 408 0.30 -26.95 4.37
C VAL A 408 -0.76 -27.70 5.17
N LYS A 409 -0.83 -27.43 6.48
CA LYS A 409 -1.91 -27.91 7.34
C LYS A 409 -2.62 -26.71 7.94
N PRO A 410 -3.95 -26.56 7.72
CA PRO A 410 -4.74 -25.56 8.42
C PRO A 410 -4.57 -25.66 9.94
N GLN A 411 -4.61 -24.50 10.61
CA GLN A 411 -4.54 -24.38 12.06
C GLN A 411 -5.96 -24.20 12.61
N PRO A 412 -6.46 -25.14 13.46
CA PRO A 412 -7.82 -25.08 13.96
C PRO A 412 -8.17 -23.81 14.73
N LEU A 413 -9.47 -23.52 14.76
CA LEU A 413 -10.08 -22.46 15.57
C LEU A 413 -10.84 -23.08 16.75
N GLN A 414 -10.99 -22.30 17.82
CA GLN A 414 -11.82 -22.67 18.97
C GLN A 414 -13.29 -22.30 18.72
N ASN A 415 -14.20 -23.26 18.84
CA ASN A 415 -15.65 -23.08 18.68
C ASN A 415 -16.05 -22.31 17.40
N PRO A 416 -15.70 -22.82 16.20
CA PRO A 416 -16.05 -22.16 14.95
C PRO A 416 -17.58 -22.11 14.76
N ARG A 417 -18.11 -20.96 14.34
CA ARG A 417 -19.54 -20.76 14.04
C ARG A 417 -19.75 -19.89 12.81
N PHE A 418 -20.80 -20.17 12.04
CA PHE A 418 -21.15 -19.37 10.87
C PHE A 418 -21.60 -17.97 11.25
N VAL A 419 -21.13 -16.98 10.48
CA VAL A 419 -21.65 -15.62 10.45
C VAL A 419 -22.68 -15.51 9.33
N ALA A 420 -22.29 -15.94 8.12
CA ALA A 420 -23.14 -15.98 6.93
C ALA A 420 -22.65 -17.05 5.95
N VAL A 421 -23.56 -17.53 5.10
CA VAL A 421 -23.32 -18.46 4.00
C VAL A 421 -24.03 -17.91 2.77
N SER A 422 -23.35 -17.83 1.63
CA SER A 422 -23.94 -17.44 0.35
C SER A 422 -24.53 -18.67 -0.35
N GLY A 423 -25.84 -18.67 -0.56
CA GLY A 423 -26.52 -19.71 -1.34
C GLY A 423 -25.99 -19.78 -2.77
N PRO A 424 -26.02 -18.67 -3.53
CA PRO A 424 -25.54 -18.64 -4.92
C PRO A 424 -24.07 -19.06 -5.09
N ALA A 425 -23.20 -18.87 -4.09
CA ALA A 425 -21.82 -19.33 -4.16
C ALA A 425 -21.69 -20.83 -3.85
N MET A 426 -22.49 -21.37 -2.91
CA MET A 426 -22.49 -22.79 -2.57
C MET A 426 -23.09 -23.67 -3.68
N GLU A 427 -24.02 -23.13 -4.46
CA GLU A 427 -24.58 -23.80 -5.64
C GLU A 427 -23.50 -24.16 -6.68
N LEU A 428 -22.38 -23.42 -6.74
CA LEU A 428 -21.23 -23.76 -7.59
C LEU A 428 -20.60 -25.11 -7.24
N LEU A 429 -20.79 -25.56 -5.99
CA LEU A 429 -20.28 -26.82 -5.45
C LEU A 429 -21.38 -27.88 -5.30
N SER A 430 -22.57 -27.66 -5.88
CA SER A 430 -23.76 -28.51 -5.70
C SER A 430 -24.26 -28.57 -4.25
N LEU A 431 -24.14 -27.47 -3.49
CA LEU A 431 -24.58 -27.39 -2.10
C LEU A 431 -25.62 -26.28 -1.92
N SER A 432 -26.68 -26.54 -1.16
CA SER A 432 -27.56 -25.47 -0.68
C SER A 432 -27.01 -24.83 0.61
N ALA A 433 -27.37 -23.57 0.86
CA ALA A 433 -26.98 -22.90 2.11
C ALA A 433 -27.52 -23.63 3.35
N GLU A 434 -28.74 -24.17 3.28
CA GLU A 434 -29.36 -24.92 4.39
C GLU A 434 -28.60 -26.22 4.70
N GLU A 435 -28.17 -26.97 3.68
CA GLU A 435 -27.35 -28.18 3.88
C GLU A 435 -26.03 -27.86 4.57
N VAL A 436 -25.38 -26.74 4.19
CA VAL A 436 -24.10 -26.31 4.78
C VAL A 436 -24.28 -25.85 6.23
N ILE A 437 -25.31 -25.05 6.50
CA ILE A 437 -25.58 -24.52 7.85
C ILE A 437 -25.98 -25.64 8.82
N ASN A 438 -26.78 -26.60 8.35
CA ASN A 438 -27.28 -27.71 9.18
C ASN A 438 -26.28 -28.87 9.31
N ASP A 439 -25.15 -28.85 8.60
CA ASP A 439 -24.08 -29.84 8.78
C ASP A 439 -23.43 -29.64 10.17
N PRO A 440 -23.45 -30.65 11.06
CA PRO A 440 -22.87 -30.54 12.40
C PRO A 440 -21.37 -30.18 12.41
N LEU A 441 -20.64 -30.53 11.33
CA LEU A 441 -19.22 -30.25 11.16
C LEU A 441 -18.97 -29.10 10.17
N GLY A 442 -20.02 -28.44 9.68
CA GLY A 442 -19.94 -27.46 8.59
C GLY A 442 -18.98 -26.31 8.90
N ALA A 443 -19.11 -25.70 10.08
CA ALA A 443 -18.23 -24.60 10.49
C ALA A 443 -16.77 -25.04 10.67
N GLU A 444 -16.54 -26.29 11.06
CA GLU A 444 -15.20 -26.85 11.25
C GLU A 444 -14.51 -27.15 9.91
N TYR A 445 -15.25 -27.72 8.97
CA TYR A 445 -14.78 -27.93 7.59
C TYR A 445 -14.50 -26.59 6.89
N LEU A 446 -15.42 -25.63 6.98
CA LEU A 446 -15.30 -24.34 6.29
C LEU A 446 -14.46 -23.29 7.04
N SER A 447 -13.89 -23.63 8.19
CA SER A 447 -12.81 -22.87 8.84
C SER A 447 -11.43 -23.53 8.70
N GLY A 448 -11.38 -24.76 8.21
CA GLY A 448 -10.15 -25.57 8.19
C GLY A 448 -9.78 -26.11 9.56
N SER A 449 -10.68 -26.03 10.55
CA SER A 449 -10.51 -26.72 11.82
C SER A 449 -10.57 -28.24 11.67
N ARG A 450 -11.21 -28.70 10.60
CA ARG A 450 -11.20 -30.08 10.13
C ARG A 450 -10.99 -30.10 8.61
N VAL A 451 -10.18 -31.04 8.13
CA VAL A 451 -9.94 -31.21 6.68
C VAL A 451 -11.02 -32.12 6.11
N MET A 452 -11.66 -31.70 5.01
CA MET A 452 -12.68 -32.49 4.31
C MET A 452 -12.05 -33.73 3.64
N PRO A 453 -12.76 -34.87 3.56
CA PRO A 453 -12.29 -36.02 2.78
C PRO A 453 -11.99 -35.64 1.32
N GLY A 454 -10.82 -36.04 0.80
CA GLY A 454 -10.38 -35.71 -0.57
C GLY A 454 -9.68 -34.34 -0.72
N SER A 455 -9.79 -33.47 0.29
CA SER A 455 -9.05 -32.21 0.32
C SER A 455 -7.56 -32.46 0.48
N GLU A 456 -6.76 -31.65 -0.22
CA GLU A 456 -5.31 -31.75 -0.29
C GLU A 456 -4.67 -30.38 0.02
N PRO A 457 -4.63 -29.97 1.30
CA PRO A 457 -4.32 -28.58 1.62
C PRO A 457 -2.93 -28.12 1.16
N ALA A 458 -2.89 -26.96 0.51
CA ALA A 458 -1.68 -26.36 -0.05
C ALA A 458 -1.72 -24.82 0.04
N ALA A 459 -0.61 -24.19 -0.30
CA ALA A 459 -0.48 -22.74 -0.40
C ALA A 459 0.30 -22.39 -1.67
N HIS A 460 -0.18 -21.40 -2.43
CA HIS A 460 0.40 -20.96 -3.69
C HIS A 460 1.61 -20.04 -3.46
N CYS A 461 2.73 -20.31 -4.13
CA CYS A 461 3.88 -19.43 -4.22
C CYS A 461 3.70 -18.41 -5.36
N TYR A 462 3.76 -17.12 -5.04
CA TYR A 462 3.79 -16.06 -6.05
C TYR A 462 4.68 -14.89 -5.59
N CYS A 463 5.01 -14.00 -6.52
CA CYS A 463 5.63 -12.70 -6.24
C CYS A 463 4.63 -11.58 -6.57
N GLY A 464 5.05 -10.33 -6.46
CA GLY A 464 4.22 -9.18 -6.83
C GLY A 464 5.02 -7.89 -6.89
N HIS A 465 4.61 -6.95 -7.74
CA HIS A 465 4.97 -5.55 -7.66
C HIS A 465 3.96 -4.84 -6.75
N GLN A 466 4.39 -4.50 -5.54
CA GLN A 466 3.57 -3.80 -4.55
C GLN A 466 3.84 -2.29 -4.66
N PHE A 467 2.79 -1.52 -4.96
CA PHE A 467 2.89 -0.07 -5.18
C PHE A 467 3.96 0.33 -6.22
N GLY A 468 4.14 -0.51 -7.24
CA GLY A 468 5.10 -0.29 -8.33
C GLY A 468 6.51 -0.83 -8.07
N HIS A 469 6.81 -1.33 -6.87
CA HIS A 469 8.11 -1.89 -6.53
C HIS A 469 8.05 -3.42 -6.40
N PHE A 470 9.02 -4.12 -6.99
CA PHE A 470 9.07 -5.58 -6.90
C PHE A 470 9.31 -6.05 -5.45
N ALA A 471 8.37 -6.83 -4.91
CA ALA A 471 8.42 -7.24 -3.50
C ALA A 471 9.23 -8.51 -3.25
N GLY A 472 9.65 -9.23 -4.30
CA GLY A 472 10.19 -10.58 -4.17
C GLY A 472 9.10 -11.59 -3.79
N GLN A 473 9.48 -12.68 -3.13
CA GLN A 473 8.54 -13.75 -2.78
C GLN A 473 7.44 -13.25 -1.81
N LEU A 474 6.20 -13.47 -2.24
CA LEU A 474 4.97 -13.35 -1.47
C LEU A 474 4.40 -14.76 -1.27
N GLY A 475 3.23 -15.04 -1.83
CA GLY A 475 2.51 -16.31 -1.70
C GLY A 475 1.29 -16.19 -0.79
N ASP A 476 0.53 -17.29 -0.71
CA ASP A 476 -0.66 -17.42 0.12
C ASP A 476 -0.28 -17.38 1.61
N GLY A 477 -0.05 -16.18 2.15
CA GLY A 477 0.45 -15.99 3.52
C GLY A 477 -0.60 -16.16 4.62
N ALA A 478 -1.88 -16.13 4.25
CA ALA A 478 -3.00 -16.41 5.14
C ALA A 478 -4.12 -17.18 4.41
N ALA A 479 -3.87 -17.66 3.20
CA ALA A 479 -4.80 -18.46 2.43
C ALA A 479 -4.32 -19.90 2.37
N CYS A 480 -5.25 -20.83 2.31
CA CYS A 480 -4.98 -22.24 2.17
C CYS A 480 -5.90 -22.79 1.10
N TYR A 481 -5.31 -23.20 -0.02
CA TYR A 481 -5.95 -24.08 -0.99
C TYR A 481 -6.41 -25.34 -0.27
N LEU A 482 -7.69 -25.69 -0.39
CA LEU A 482 -8.20 -26.98 0.09
C LEU A 482 -8.29 -28.01 -1.03
N GLY A 483 -8.57 -27.58 -2.25
CA GLY A 483 -8.77 -28.50 -3.36
C GLY A 483 -9.50 -27.86 -4.54
N GLU A 484 -9.58 -28.61 -5.63
CA GLU A 484 -10.42 -28.30 -6.79
C GLU A 484 -11.61 -29.27 -6.79
N VAL A 485 -12.82 -28.75 -6.62
CA VAL A 485 -14.06 -29.53 -6.64
C VAL A 485 -14.63 -29.53 -8.06
N LYS A 486 -15.07 -30.69 -8.57
CA LYS A 486 -15.73 -30.73 -9.88
C LYS A 486 -17.05 -29.97 -9.88
N ALA A 487 -17.28 -29.21 -10.94
CA ALA A 487 -18.53 -28.53 -11.17
C ALA A 487 -19.71 -29.52 -11.32
N PRO A 488 -20.93 -29.16 -10.88
CA PRO A 488 -22.14 -29.93 -11.13
C PRO A 488 -22.35 -30.21 -12.62
N ALA A 489 -22.94 -31.37 -12.96
CA ALA A 489 -23.23 -31.75 -14.34
C ALA A 489 -24.31 -30.86 -14.99
N ASP A 490 -25.19 -30.29 -14.18
CA ASP A 490 -26.34 -29.44 -14.52
C ASP A 490 -26.06 -27.93 -14.37
N GLN A 491 -24.79 -27.53 -14.13
CA GLN A 491 -24.41 -26.12 -14.05
C GLN A 491 -24.70 -25.37 -15.36
N SER A 492 -25.08 -24.09 -15.26
CA SER A 492 -25.53 -23.32 -16.41
C SER A 492 -24.47 -23.24 -17.52
N PRO A 493 -24.85 -23.30 -18.81
CA PRO A 493 -23.92 -23.20 -19.93
C PRO A 493 -23.08 -21.92 -19.90
N GLU A 494 -23.65 -20.81 -19.41
CA GLU A 494 -22.97 -19.52 -19.31
C GLU A 494 -21.82 -19.58 -18.28
N LEU A 495 -22.06 -20.15 -17.10
CA LEU A 495 -21.02 -20.32 -16.07
C LEU A 495 -19.93 -21.29 -16.54
N LEU A 496 -20.30 -22.35 -17.24
CA LEU A 496 -19.33 -23.31 -17.81
C LEU A 496 -18.49 -22.70 -18.93
N LYS A 497 -19.01 -21.72 -19.67
CA LYS A 497 -18.24 -20.96 -20.66
C LYS A 497 -17.16 -20.09 -20.00
N GLU A 498 -17.48 -19.49 -18.86
CA GLU A 498 -16.53 -18.69 -18.07
C GLU A 498 -15.56 -19.55 -17.24
N ASN A 499 -15.93 -20.81 -16.96
CA ASN A 499 -15.07 -21.81 -16.32
C ASN A 499 -14.92 -23.10 -17.16
N PRO A 500 -14.10 -23.07 -18.23
CA PRO A 500 -13.90 -24.23 -19.10
C PRO A 500 -13.31 -25.46 -18.38
N SER A 501 -12.59 -25.23 -17.26
CA SER A 501 -11.96 -26.29 -16.47
C SER A 501 -12.97 -27.25 -15.81
N ARG A 502 -14.24 -26.80 -15.67
CA ARG A 502 -15.30 -27.47 -14.92
C ARG A 502 -14.90 -27.85 -13.50
N ARG A 503 -14.04 -27.04 -12.89
CA ARG A 503 -13.55 -27.20 -11.52
C ARG A 503 -13.57 -25.87 -10.79
N TRP A 504 -13.86 -25.92 -9.50
CA TRP A 504 -13.83 -24.78 -8.62
C TRP A 504 -12.72 -25.01 -7.59
N GLU A 505 -11.66 -24.22 -7.70
CA GLU A 505 -10.65 -24.09 -6.67
C GLU A 505 -11.29 -23.43 -5.45
N ILE A 506 -11.17 -24.08 -4.29
CA ILE A 506 -11.64 -23.55 -3.01
C ILE A 506 -10.47 -23.25 -2.07
N GLN A 507 -10.49 -22.05 -1.49
CA GLN A 507 -9.46 -21.58 -0.55
C GLN A 507 -10.09 -21.09 0.75
N LEU A 508 -9.42 -21.36 1.87
CA LEU A 508 -9.74 -20.75 3.16
C LEU A 508 -8.77 -19.63 3.47
N LYS A 509 -9.28 -18.42 3.71
CA LYS A 509 -8.47 -17.25 4.07
C LYS A 509 -8.64 -16.93 5.55
N GLY A 510 -7.58 -17.07 6.32
CA GLY A 510 -7.53 -16.96 7.79
C GLY A 510 -7.25 -18.29 8.51
N SER A 511 -6.99 -19.37 7.76
CA SER A 511 -6.85 -20.73 8.29
C SER A 511 -5.47 -21.03 8.89
N GLY A 512 -4.59 -20.04 9.06
CA GLY A 512 -3.32 -20.18 9.78
C GLY A 512 -2.07 -19.91 8.94
N LEU A 513 -0.92 -20.15 9.56
CA LEU A 513 0.40 -19.90 8.98
C LEU A 513 0.73 -20.82 7.81
N THR A 514 1.47 -20.27 6.85
CA THR A 514 2.03 -20.96 5.69
C THR A 514 3.51 -20.58 5.54
N PRO A 515 4.26 -21.24 4.62
CA PRO A 515 5.63 -20.82 4.27
C PRO A 515 5.74 -19.36 3.81
N TYR A 516 4.61 -18.75 3.43
CA TYR A 516 4.50 -17.44 2.81
C TYR A 516 3.99 -16.35 3.76
N SER A 517 3.72 -16.66 5.03
CA SER A 517 3.14 -15.70 5.99
C SER A 517 4.03 -14.51 6.30
N ARG A 518 5.33 -14.56 5.96
CA ARG A 518 6.31 -13.48 6.27
C ARG A 518 6.26 -13.14 7.76
N GLN A 519 5.89 -11.92 8.11
CA GLN A 519 5.75 -11.46 9.50
C GLN A 519 4.30 -11.53 10.00
N ALA A 520 3.36 -11.97 9.17
CA ALA A 520 1.95 -12.11 9.54
C ALA A 520 1.70 -13.44 10.28
N ASP A 521 0.62 -13.48 11.04
CA ASP A 521 0.19 -14.64 11.84
C ASP A 521 -0.69 -15.65 11.07
N GLY A 522 -0.98 -15.40 9.80
CA GLY A 522 -1.84 -16.25 8.98
C GLY A 522 -3.33 -16.21 9.35
N ARG A 523 -3.76 -15.30 10.23
CA ARG A 523 -5.15 -15.15 10.68
C ARG A 523 -5.83 -13.92 10.08
N LYS A 524 -7.14 -14.04 9.88
CA LYS A 524 -8.02 -12.93 9.52
C LYS A 524 -8.99 -12.63 10.67
N VAL A 525 -9.56 -11.44 10.64
CA VAL A 525 -10.47 -10.93 11.67
C VAL A 525 -11.85 -10.68 11.08
N LEU A 526 -12.86 -10.60 11.96
CA LEU A 526 -14.27 -10.56 11.59
C LEU A 526 -14.58 -9.43 10.59
N ARG A 527 -14.13 -8.19 10.86
CA ARG A 527 -14.35 -7.03 9.98
C ARG A 527 -13.84 -7.25 8.54
N SER A 528 -12.60 -7.73 8.40
CA SER A 528 -11.99 -7.97 7.08
C SER A 528 -12.68 -9.13 6.34
N SER A 529 -13.09 -10.16 7.09
CA SER A 529 -13.77 -11.33 6.55
C SER A 529 -15.18 -11.00 6.03
N ILE A 530 -15.95 -10.20 6.79
CA ILE A 530 -17.28 -9.73 6.38
C ILE A 530 -17.18 -8.84 5.13
N ARG A 531 -16.20 -7.91 5.09
CA ARG A 531 -16.01 -7.03 3.92
C ARG A 531 -15.70 -7.83 2.66
N GLU A 532 -14.76 -8.76 2.74
CA GLU A 532 -14.39 -9.61 1.60
C GLU A 532 -15.57 -10.47 1.12
N PHE A 533 -16.31 -11.07 2.06
CA PHE A 533 -17.48 -11.88 1.74
C PHE A 533 -18.60 -11.08 1.07
N LEU A 534 -19.03 -9.97 1.69
CA LEU A 534 -20.12 -9.16 1.14
C LEU A 534 -19.74 -8.53 -0.21
N CYS A 535 -18.48 -8.08 -0.37
CA CYS A 535 -18.05 -7.44 -1.60
C CYS A 535 -17.94 -8.41 -2.77
N SER A 536 -17.41 -9.60 -2.51
CA SER A 536 -17.34 -10.69 -3.48
C SER A 536 -18.73 -10.99 -4.07
N GLU A 537 -19.73 -11.16 -3.22
CA GLU A 537 -21.08 -11.48 -3.68
C GLU A 537 -21.80 -10.27 -4.29
N ALA A 538 -21.55 -9.05 -3.79
CA ALA A 538 -22.10 -7.83 -4.39
C ALA A 538 -21.56 -7.58 -5.81
N VAL A 539 -20.25 -7.72 -6.02
CA VAL A 539 -19.61 -7.55 -7.33
C VAL A 539 -20.11 -8.62 -8.32
N PHE A 540 -20.31 -9.86 -7.85
CA PHE A 540 -20.93 -10.91 -8.65
C PHE A 540 -22.36 -10.56 -9.07
N ALA A 541 -23.20 -10.11 -8.13
CA ALA A 541 -24.58 -9.74 -8.40
C ALA A 541 -24.71 -8.50 -9.32
N LEU A 542 -23.69 -7.65 -9.38
CA LEU A 542 -23.57 -6.56 -10.36
C LEU A 542 -23.20 -7.04 -11.77
N GLY A 543 -22.94 -8.34 -11.96
CA GLY A 543 -22.53 -8.92 -13.25
C GLY A 543 -21.06 -8.68 -13.59
N ILE A 544 -20.23 -8.39 -12.59
CA ILE A 544 -18.79 -8.16 -12.76
C ILE A 544 -18.04 -9.44 -12.39
N PRO A 545 -17.12 -9.94 -13.25
CA PRO A 545 -16.36 -11.14 -12.96
C PRO A 545 -15.56 -11.01 -11.66
N THR A 546 -15.69 -12.00 -10.78
CA THR A 546 -15.07 -11.97 -9.45
C THR A 546 -14.89 -13.36 -8.84
N THR A 547 -13.91 -13.50 -7.93
CA THR A 547 -13.92 -14.60 -6.96
C THR A 547 -15.19 -14.56 -6.13
N ARG A 548 -15.71 -15.72 -5.77
CA ARG A 548 -16.94 -15.90 -4.98
C ARG A 548 -16.62 -16.20 -3.52
N ALA A 549 -17.51 -15.86 -2.61
CA ALA A 549 -17.34 -16.07 -1.19
C ALA A 549 -18.46 -16.95 -0.64
N GLY A 550 -18.13 -18.20 -0.34
CA GLY A 550 -19.13 -19.19 0.05
C GLY A 550 -19.61 -19.03 1.50
N SER A 551 -18.71 -18.71 2.43
CA SER A 551 -19.08 -18.55 3.85
C SER A 551 -18.09 -17.69 4.61
N VAL A 552 -18.57 -17.16 5.75
CA VAL A 552 -17.76 -16.56 6.80
C VAL A 552 -17.97 -17.33 8.09
N VAL A 553 -16.88 -17.80 8.67
CA VAL A 553 -16.85 -18.47 9.98
C VAL A 553 -16.09 -17.60 10.96
N THR A 554 -16.65 -17.36 12.15
CA THR A 554 -15.96 -16.72 13.27
C THR A 554 -15.68 -17.72 14.38
N SER A 555 -14.90 -17.34 15.38
CA SER A 555 -14.46 -18.24 16.45
C SER A 555 -14.21 -17.50 17.77
N ASP A 556 -13.96 -18.24 18.83
CA ASP A 556 -13.53 -17.70 20.12
C ASP A 556 -12.01 -17.50 20.18
N SER A 557 -11.26 -18.04 19.22
CA SER A 557 -9.84 -17.73 19.04
C SER A 557 -9.65 -16.25 18.74
N ARG A 558 -8.62 -15.63 19.31
CA ARG A 558 -8.36 -14.20 19.18
C ARG A 558 -6.95 -13.90 18.72
N VAL A 559 -6.78 -12.75 18.08
CA VAL A 559 -5.50 -12.26 17.60
C VAL A 559 -5.40 -10.75 17.83
N MET A 560 -4.19 -10.28 18.09
CA MET A 560 -3.93 -8.86 18.33
C MET A 560 -3.90 -8.09 17.02
N ARG A 561 -4.63 -6.98 16.93
CA ARG A 561 -4.64 -6.07 15.78
C ARG A 561 -4.65 -4.63 16.26
N ASP A 562 -3.91 -3.79 15.57
CA ASP A 562 -4.07 -2.33 15.66
C ASP A 562 -5.00 -1.91 14.52
N VAL A 563 -6.28 -1.69 14.83
CA VAL A 563 -7.35 -1.49 13.84
C VAL A 563 -7.09 -0.23 13.00
N PHE A 564 -6.57 0.81 13.63
CA PHE A 564 -6.38 2.13 13.03
C PHE A 564 -4.91 2.50 12.83
N TYR A 565 -3.99 1.56 13.07
CA TYR A 565 -2.54 1.80 13.05
C TYR A 565 -2.11 2.99 13.93
N ASN A 566 -2.84 3.21 15.03
CA ASN A 566 -2.65 4.37 15.92
C ASN A 566 -1.86 4.02 17.19
N GLY A 567 -1.34 2.79 17.28
CA GLY A 567 -0.59 2.29 18.41
C GLY A 567 -1.45 1.68 19.52
N ASN A 568 -2.77 1.53 19.32
CA ASN A 568 -3.70 0.97 20.30
C ASN A 568 -4.21 -0.42 19.86
N PRO A 569 -3.42 -1.49 20.03
CA PRO A 569 -3.82 -2.83 19.63
C PRO A 569 -4.93 -3.39 20.53
N CYS A 570 -5.89 -4.10 19.93
CA CYS A 570 -6.95 -4.82 20.62
C CYS A 570 -7.03 -6.28 20.16
N MET A 571 -7.73 -7.12 20.95
CA MET A 571 -7.91 -8.54 20.65
C MET A 571 -9.18 -8.75 19.83
N GLU A 572 -9.03 -9.01 18.54
CA GLU A 572 -10.11 -9.30 17.60
C GLU A 572 -10.34 -10.82 17.45
N ARG A 573 -11.57 -11.25 17.15
CA ARG A 573 -11.89 -12.65 16.89
C ARG A 573 -11.31 -13.12 15.55
N CYS A 574 -10.64 -14.26 15.57
CA CYS A 574 -10.18 -14.96 14.38
C CYS A 574 -11.40 -15.40 13.56
N SER A 575 -11.37 -15.10 12.27
CA SER A 575 -12.43 -15.45 11.32
C SER A 575 -11.81 -15.97 10.03
N VAL A 576 -12.56 -16.78 9.29
CA VAL A 576 -12.15 -17.43 8.04
C VAL A 576 -13.22 -17.18 6.97
N VAL A 577 -12.76 -16.88 5.76
CA VAL A 577 -13.61 -16.79 4.56
C VAL A 577 -13.31 -17.97 3.64
N LEU A 578 -14.36 -18.66 3.20
CA LEU A 578 -14.28 -19.61 2.08
C LEU A 578 -14.37 -18.83 0.77
N ARG A 579 -13.32 -18.90 -0.04
CA ARG A 579 -13.25 -18.32 -1.38
C ARG A 579 -13.36 -19.42 -2.42
N ILE A 580 -14.05 -19.12 -3.53
CA ILE A 580 -14.31 -20.04 -4.62
C ILE A 580 -13.95 -19.32 -5.94
N SER A 581 -13.19 -19.97 -6.81
CA SER A 581 -12.78 -19.42 -8.11
C SER A 581 -12.45 -20.57 -9.08
N PRO A 582 -12.50 -20.39 -10.41
CA PRO A 582 -11.93 -21.38 -11.33
C PRO A 582 -10.44 -21.61 -11.05
N THR A 583 -9.71 -20.54 -10.70
CA THR A 583 -8.32 -20.59 -10.23
C THR A 583 -7.95 -19.32 -9.47
N PHE A 584 -6.93 -19.42 -8.62
CA PHE A 584 -6.28 -18.27 -7.99
C PHE A 584 -4.88 -17.97 -8.56
N ILE A 585 -4.62 -18.39 -9.81
CA ILE A 585 -3.42 -17.96 -10.55
C ILE A 585 -3.50 -16.47 -10.91
N ARG A 586 -2.40 -15.77 -10.61
CA ARG A 586 -2.27 -14.30 -10.70
C ARG A 586 -1.20 -13.93 -11.72
N PHE A 587 -1.10 -12.66 -12.07
CA PHE A 587 0.06 -12.17 -12.84
C PHE A 587 1.35 -12.40 -12.02
N GLY A 588 1.30 -12.09 -10.72
CA GLY A 588 2.38 -12.35 -9.77
C GLY A 588 2.84 -13.81 -9.66
N SER A 589 2.01 -14.78 -10.05
CA SER A 589 2.41 -16.20 -10.11
C SER A 589 3.56 -16.41 -11.11
N PHE A 590 3.54 -15.71 -12.24
CA PHE A 590 4.62 -15.75 -13.24
C PHE A 590 5.85 -14.93 -12.81
N GLU A 591 5.69 -14.00 -11.87
CA GLU A 591 6.80 -13.17 -11.38
C GLU A 591 7.76 -13.93 -10.44
N ILE A 592 7.46 -15.19 -10.06
CA ILE A 592 8.42 -16.03 -9.31
C ILE A 592 9.69 -16.35 -10.11
N PHE A 593 9.64 -16.17 -11.43
CA PHE A 593 10.76 -16.36 -12.35
C PHE A 593 11.51 -15.07 -12.69
N LYS A 594 11.08 -13.91 -12.15
CA LYS A 594 11.66 -12.60 -12.48
C LYS A 594 13.13 -12.52 -12.03
N GLN A 595 13.97 -11.92 -12.89
CA GLN A 595 15.35 -11.56 -12.55
C GLN A 595 15.41 -10.56 -11.38
N ALA A 596 16.61 -10.40 -10.80
CA ALA A 596 16.86 -9.33 -9.84
C ALA A 596 16.44 -7.97 -10.42
N ASP A 597 15.50 -7.33 -9.74
CA ASP A 597 14.99 -6.00 -10.06
C ASP A 597 16.07 -4.94 -9.79
N GLU A 598 16.26 -4.01 -10.73
CA GLU A 598 17.36 -3.03 -10.69
C GLU A 598 17.24 -2.07 -9.49
N PHE A 599 16.01 -1.73 -9.11
CA PHE A 599 15.73 -0.78 -8.03
C PHE A 599 15.80 -1.41 -6.65
N THR A 600 15.13 -2.56 -6.48
CA THR A 600 14.99 -3.21 -5.17
C THR A 600 16.07 -4.25 -4.89
N GLY A 601 16.77 -4.72 -5.92
CA GLY A 601 17.71 -5.84 -5.84
C GLY A 601 17.06 -7.19 -5.52
N ARG A 602 15.72 -7.26 -5.41
CA ARG A 602 14.98 -8.48 -5.10
C ARG A 602 14.80 -9.31 -6.36
N GLN A 603 14.79 -10.63 -6.20
CA GLN A 603 14.67 -11.60 -7.29
C GLN A 603 13.56 -12.61 -6.98
N GLY A 604 12.89 -13.11 -8.01
CA GLY A 604 11.94 -14.22 -7.87
C GLY A 604 12.63 -15.50 -7.38
N PRO A 605 12.02 -16.28 -6.48
CA PRO A 605 12.68 -17.41 -5.84
C PRO A 605 12.99 -18.57 -6.82
N SER A 606 12.33 -18.61 -7.97
CA SER A 606 12.49 -19.62 -9.01
C SER A 606 13.16 -19.05 -10.28
N TYR A 607 13.83 -17.90 -10.19
CA TYR A 607 14.59 -17.35 -11.31
C TYR A 607 15.54 -18.40 -11.92
N GLY A 608 15.56 -18.47 -13.25
CA GLY A 608 16.34 -19.43 -14.03
C GLY A 608 15.65 -20.79 -14.25
N SER A 609 14.50 -21.06 -13.64
CA SER A 609 13.73 -22.30 -13.84
C SER A 609 12.69 -22.11 -14.97
N ASN A 610 13.18 -21.88 -16.20
CA ASN A 610 12.32 -21.56 -17.35
C ASN A 610 11.32 -22.67 -17.66
N GLU A 611 11.69 -23.94 -17.43
CA GLU A 611 10.85 -25.10 -17.70
C GLU A 611 9.56 -25.08 -16.86
N ILE A 612 9.65 -24.59 -15.61
CA ILE A 612 8.48 -24.47 -14.72
C ILE A 612 7.57 -23.32 -15.20
N ARG A 613 8.15 -22.23 -15.71
CA ARG A 613 7.37 -21.13 -16.29
C ARG A 613 6.57 -21.61 -17.50
N THR A 614 7.22 -22.30 -18.44
CA THR A 614 6.56 -22.89 -19.62
C THR A 614 5.48 -23.89 -19.19
N GLN A 615 5.78 -24.79 -18.24
CA GLN A 615 4.80 -25.74 -17.70
C GLN A 615 3.58 -25.05 -17.08
N MET A 616 3.77 -23.96 -16.34
CA MET A 616 2.68 -23.19 -15.74
C MET A 616 1.85 -22.47 -16.79
N LEU A 617 2.50 -21.91 -17.81
CA LEU A 617 1.82 -21.27 -18.94
C LEU A 617 0.99 -22.27 -19.74
N ASP A 618 1.56 -23.44 -20.06
CA ASP A 618 0.86 -24.54 -20.73
C ASP A 618 -0.35 -25.00 -19.91
N TYR A 619 -0.16 -25.22 -18.60
CA TYR A 619 -1.27 -25.61 -17.72
C TYR A 619 -2.42 -24.60 -17.76
N VAL A 620 -2.12 -23.30 -17.65
CA VAL A 620 -3.14 -22.24 -17.67
C VAL A 620 -3.88 -22.22 -19.01
N ILE A 621 -3.16 -22.26 -20.13
CA ILE A 621 -3.76 -22.20 -21.46
C ILE A 621 -4.60 -23.46 -21.74
N GLU A 622 -4.07 -24.65 -21.48
CA GLU A 622 -4.77 -25.92 -21.66
C GLU A 622 -6.07 -26.01 -20.84
N THR A 623 -6.03 -25.51 -19.60
CA THR A 623 -7.11 -25.71 -18.62
C THR A 623 -8.20 -24.64 -18.71
N PHE A 624 -7.82 -23.38 -18.95
CA PHE A 624 -8.74 -22.24 -18.87
C PHE A 624 -8.95 -21.53 -20.22
N TYR A 625 -8.13 -21.81 -21.24
CA TYR A 625 -8.23 -21.26 -22.58
C TYR A 625 -8.15 -22.34 -23.67
N PRO A 626 -8.94 -23.43 -23.58
CA PRO A 626 -8.80 -24.59 -24.45
C PRO A 626 -9.05 -24.26 -25.93
N ASP A 627 -9.87 -23.26 -26.24
CA ASP A 627 -10.11 -22.82 -27.62
C ASP A 627 -8.84 -22.20 -28.24
N ILE A 628 -8.08 -21.44 -27.44
CA ILE A 628 -6.80 -20.87 -27.87
C ILE A 628 -5.77 -21.98 -28.09
N GLN A 629 -5.71 -22.95 -27.16
CA GLN A 629 -4.85 -24.13 -27.28
C GLN A 629 -5.13 -24.93 -28.55
N GLN A 630 -6.41 -25.08 -28.94
CA GLN A 630 -6.81 -25.84 -30.12
C GLN A 630 -6.59 -25.08 -31.43
N SER A 631 -6.71 -23.75 -31.40
CA SER A 631 -6.66 -22.91 -32.62
C SER A 631 -5.24 -22.60 -33.10
N HIS A 632 -4.22 -22.79 -32.25
CA HIS A 632 -2.85 -22.40 -32.55
C HIS A 632 -1.89 -23.57 -32.30
N SER A 633 -1.23 -24.04 -33.36
CA SER A 633 -0.19 -25.07 -33.25
C SER A 633 1.17 -24.51 -32.86
N ASP A 634 1.46 -23.26 -33.21
CA ASP A 634 2.71 -22.58 -32.83
C ASP A 634 2.61 -22.02 -31.39
N PRO A 635 3.55 -22.35 -30.49
CA PRO A 635 3.51 -21.89 -29.10
C PRO A 635 3.56 -20.38 -28.95
N VAL A 636 4.30 -19.66 -29.80
CA VAL A 636 4.44 -18.20 -29.69
C VAL A 636 3.15 -17.51 -30.12
N GLU A 637 2.55 -17.93 -31.23
CA GLU A 637 1.22 -17.46 -31.66
C GLU A 637 0.16 -17.76 -30.61
N ARG A 638 0.15 -18.99 -30.06
CA ARG A 638 -0.75 -19.40 -28.98
C ARG A 638 -0.61 -18.52 -27.74
N ASN A 639 0.62 -18.29 -27.29
CA ASN A 639 0.92 -17.48 -26.10
C ASN A 639 0.55 -16.00 -26.32
N THR A 640 0.74 -15.50 -27.55
CA THR A 640 0.33 -14.14 -27.95
C THR A 640 -1.20 -14.00 -27.94
N ALA A 641 -1.92 -14.97 -28.50
CA ALA A 641 -3.38 -15.01 -28.46
C ALA A 641 -3.91 -15.11 -27.02
N PHE A 642 -3.28 -15.93 -26.17
CA PHE A 642 -3.58 -16.00 -24.75
C PHE A 642 -3.39 -14.65 -24.05
N PHE A 643 -2.24 -14.00 -24.25
CA PHE A 643 -1.97 -12.71 -23.64
C PHE A 643 -2.96 -11.62 -24.09
N ARG A 644 -3.33 -11.62 -25.37
CA ARG A 644 -4.38 -10.74 -25.92
C ARG A 644 -5.74 -10.96 -25.25
N GLU A 645 -6.13 -12.20 -25.01
CA GLU A 645 -7.37 -12.52 -24.29
C GLU A 645 -7.30 -12.07 -22.81
N VAL A 646 -6.18 -12.27 -22.12
CA VAL A 646 -5.98 -11.77 -20.74
C VAL A 646 -6.10 -10.25 -20.68
N MET A 647 -5.49 -9.55 -21.64
CA MET A 647 -5.60 -8.09 -21.77
C MET A 647 -7.05 -7.66 -22.02
N LEU A 648 -7.74 -8.31 -22.96
CA LEU A 648 -9.14 -7.99 -23.31
C LEU A 648 -10.07 -8.16 -22.10
N ARG A 649 -9.92 -9.25 -21.35
CA ARG A 649 -10.69 -9.47 -20.11
C ARG A 649 -10.36 -8.42 -19.05
N THR A 650 -9.08 -8.06 -18.90
CA THR A 650 -8.65 -7.02 -17.95
C THR A 650 -9.22 -5.65 -18.32
N ALA A 651 -9.19 -5.27 -19.60
CA ALA A 651 -9.77 -4.01 -20.09
C ALA A 651 -11.29 -3.95 -19.86
N ARG A 652 -12.01 -5.04 -20.12
CA ARG A 652 -13.44 -5.16 -19.83
C ARG A 652 -13.73 -5.05 -18.34
N LEU A 653 -12.97 -5.76 -17.51
CA LEU A 653 -13.14 -5.78 -16.06
C LEU A 653 -13.00 -4.37 -15.46
N VAL A 654 -11.91 -3.67 -15.79
CA VAL A 654 -11.70 -2.32 -15.26
C VAL A 654 -12.72 -1.32 -15.82
N ALA A 655 -13.17 -1.46 -17.07
CA ALA A 655 -14.27 -0.66 -17.60
C ALA A 655 -15.57 -0.86 -16.80
N GLN A 656 -15.89 -2.09 -16.40
CA GLN A 656 -17.03 -2.37 -15.52
C GLN A 656 -16.85 -1.75 -14.13
N TRP A 657 -15.65 -1.82 -13.53
CA TRP A 657 -15.37 -1.16 -12.25
C TRP A 657 -15.60 0.35 -12.31
N GLN A 658 -15.13 1.01 -13.38
CA GLN A 658 -15.38 2.44 -13.59
C GLN A 658 -16.90 2.72 -13.65
N CYS A 659 -17.65 1.93 -14.40
CA CYS A 659 -19.09 2.14 -14.60
C CYS A 659 -19.95 1.98 -13.34
N VAL A 660 -19.46 1.30 -12.30
CA VAL A 660 -20.18 1.13 -11.01
C VAL A 660 -19.52 1.90 -9.86
N GLY A 661 -18.48 2.70 -10.13
CA GLY A 661 -17.79 3.46 -9.10
C GLY A 661 -17.01 2.58 -8.12
N PHE A 662 -16.57 1.40 -8.53
CA PHE A 662 -15.78 0.49 -7.69
C PHE A 662 -14.30 0.87 -7.75
N CYS A 663 -13.70 1.08 -6.58
CA CYS A 663 -12.27 1.31 -6.41
C CYS A 663 -11.67 0.14 -5.61
N HIS A 664 -10.70 -0.56 -6.18
CA HIS A 664 -10.11 -1.77 -5.58
C HIS A 664 -9.11 -1.44 -4.44
N GLY A 665 -8.36 -0.35 -4.57
CA GLY A 665 -7.43 0.17 -3.55
C GLY A 665 -6.07 -0.52 -3.43
N VAL A 666 -5.87 -1.71 -4.01
CA VAL A 666 -4.59 -2.45 -3.99
C VAL A 666 -4.39 -3.25 -5.28
N LEU A 667 -4.22 -2.55 -6.40
CA LEU A 667 -3.98 -3.17 -7.72
C LEU A 667 -2.50 -3.51 -7.94
N ASN A 668 -1.94 -4.30 -7.03
CA ASN A 668 -0.63 -4.92 -7.22
C ASN A 668 -0.73 -6.06 -8.25
N THR A 669 0.38 -6.46 -8.87
CA THR A 669 0.39 -7.58 -9.84
C THR A 669 0.03 -8.93 -9.20
N ASP A 670 0.26 -9.10 -7.89
CA ASP A 670 -0.22 -10.27 -7.15
C ASP A 670 -1.74 -10.30 -6.98
N ASN A 671 -2.46 -9.20 -7.14
CA ASN A 671 -3.93 -9.15 -7.06
C ASN A 671 -4.62 -9.14 -8.43
N MET A 672 -3.86 -9.25 -9.52
CA MET A 672 -4.42 -9.35 -10.87
C MET A 672 -4.61 -10.82 -11.24
N SER A 673 -5.86 -11.25 -11.41
CA SER A 673 -6.16 -12.62 -11.84
C SER A 673 -5.77 -12.84 -13.30
N ILE A 674 -5.24 -14.03 -13.60
CA ILE A 674 -4.98 -14.42 -14.98
C ILE A 674 -6.26 -14.56 -15.81
N LEU A 675 -7.42 -14.76 -15.17
CA LEU A 675 -8.72 -14.92 -15.85
C LEU A 675 -9.50 -13.62 -16.04
N GLY A 676 -8.98 -12.48 -15.58
CA GLY A 676 -9.69 -11.20 -15.63
C GLY A 676 -10.90 -11.15 -14.69
N ILE A 677 -10.75 -11.67 -13.47
CA ILE A 677 -11.74 -11.58 -12.40
C ILE A 677 -11.22 -10.68 -11.26
N THR A 678 -12.13 -10.01 -10.57
CA THR A 678 -11.84 -9.25 -9.34
C THR A 678 -11.35 -10.20 -8.24
N LEU A 679 -10.25 -9.86 -7.59
CA LEU A 679 -9.53 -10.75 -6.67
C LEU A 679 -8.94 -9.98 -5.48
N ASP A 680 -9.02 -10.56 -4.29
CA ASP A 680 -8.40 -10.04 -3.04
C ASP A 680 -8.94 -8.68 -2.57
N TYR A 681 -10.16 -8.74 -2.04
CA TYR A 681 -10.81 -7.61 -1.37
C TYR A 681 -10.12 -7.23 -0.06
N GLY A 682 -9.49 -6.06 -0.04
CA GLY A 682 -8.93 -5.44 1.17
C GLY A 682 -9.58 -4.08 1.42
N PRO A 683 -8.84 -2.97 1.24
CA PRO A 683 -9.38 -1.62 1.40
C PRO A 683 -10.07 -1.13 0.12
N PHE A 684 -11.04 -1.89 -0.40
CA PHE A 684 -11.88 -1.45 -1.52
C PHE A 684 -12.90 -0.40 -1.07
N GLY A 685 -13.50 0.30 -2.02
CA GLY A 685 -14.67 1.15 -1.77
C GLY A 685 -15.53 1.33 -3.02
N PHE A 686 -16.85 1.26 -2.83
CA PHE A 686 -17.79 1.86 -3.78
C PHE A 686 -17.87 3.35 -3.50
N MET A 687 -17.78 4.13 -4.55
CA MET A 687 -17.78 5.58 -4.48
C MET A 687 -19.17 6.10 -4.07
N ASP A 688 -19.21 6.94 -3.04
CA ASP A 688 -20.44 7.60 -2.61
C ASP A 688 -20.72 8.82 -3.50
N ARG A 689 -20.06 9.96 -3.25
CA ARG A 689 -20.04 11.11 -4.16
C ARG A 689 -19.05 10.88 -5.29
N PHE A 690 -19.34 11.36 -6.49
CA PHE A 690 -18.37 11.26 -7.58
C PHE A 690 -17.11 12.09 -7.29
N ASP A 691 -15.97 11.41 -7.26
CA ASP A 691 -14.65 11.98 -7.04
C ASP A 691 -13.65 11.17 -7.90
N PRO A 692 -13.14 11.72 -9.02
CA PRO A 692 -12.20 11.00 -9.89
C PRO A 692 -10.92 10.60 -9.15
N GLU A 693 -10.54 11.37 -8.13
CA GLU A 693 -9.38 11.12 -7.30
C GLU A 693 -9.70 10.33 -6.04
N PHE A 694 -10.85 9.67 -5.97
CA PHE A 694 -11.23 8.86 -4.82
C PHE A 694 -10.19 7.78 -4.52
N ILE A 695 -9.60 7.86 -3.32
CA ILE A 695 -8.66 6.89 -2.77
C ILE A 695 -9.38 6.14 -1.64
N CYS A 696 -9.67 4.86 -1.87
CA CYS A 696 -10.33 4.01 -0.87
C CYS A 696 -9.37 3.41 0.15
N ASN A 697 -8.07 3.34 -0.17
CA ASN A 697 -7.03 2.80 0.70
C ASN A 697 -6.32 3.91 1.44
N ALA A 698 -6.53 3.99 2.77
CA ALA A 698 -5.89 5.02 3.59
C ALA A 698 -4.36 4.91 3.67
N SER A 699 -3.76 3.79 3.24
CA SER A 699 -2.30 3.63 3.14
C SER A 699 -1.73 4.13 1.80
N ASP A 700 -2.58 4.44 0.81
CA ASP A 700 -2.15 4.94 -0.50
C ASP A 700 -2.05 6.48 -0.52
N ASN A 701 -1.02 7.00 0.16
CA ASN A 701 -0.79 8.44 0.27
C ASN A 701 -0.53 9.12 -1.10
N SER A 702 0.01 8.36 -2.06
CA SER A 702 0.25 8.83 -3.43
C SER A 702 -1.02 8.86 -4.29
N GLY A 703 -2.05 8.09 -3.93
CA GLY A 703 -3.21 7.85 -4.78
C GLY A 703 -2.85 7.10 -6.07
N ARG A 704 -1.91 6.15 -5.97
CA ARG A 704 -1.51 5.27 -7.09
C ARG A 704 -2.68 4.45 -7.60
N TYR A 705 -3.56 4.02 -6.69
CA TYR A 705 -4.73 3.20 -6.96
C TYR A 705 -6.03 3.98 -6.79
N SER A 706 -6.01 5.30 -7.04
CA SER A 706 -7.23 6.10 -7.10
C SER A 706 -8.18 5.58 -8.19
N TYR A 707 -9.46 5.92 -8.08
CA TYR A 707 -10.48 5.48 -9.03
C TYR A 707 -10.09 5.75 -10.49
N GLN A 708 -9.67 6.98 -10.82
CA GLN A 708 -9.26 7.36 -12.18
C GLN A 708 -7.96 6.67 -12.63
N ALA A 709 -7.08 6.27 -11.71
CA ALA A 709 -5.82 5.63 -12.06
C ALA A 709 -5.96 4.14 -12.41
N GLN A 710 -7.05 3.47 -12.02
CA GLN A 710 -7.21 2.01 -12.20
C GLN A 710 -6.98 1.51 -13.63
N PRO A 711 -7.49 2.17 -14.71
CA PRO A 711 -7.25 1.72 -16.08
C PRO A 711 -5.77 1.73 -16.47
N GLU A 712 -5.04 2.81 -16.15
CA GLU A 712 -3.61 2.92 -16.44
C GLU A 712 -2.77 1.95 -15.60
N ILE A 713 -3.16 1.71 -14.35
CA ILE A 713 -2.50 0.71 -13.50
C ILE A 713 -2.70 -0.71 -14.04
N CYS A 714 -3.89 -1.04 -14.56
CA CYS A 714 -4.14 -2.33 -15.18
C CYS A 714 -3.28 -2.53 -16.44
N HIS A 715 -3.14 -1.49 -17.27
CA HIS A 715 -2.21 -1.49 -18.40
C HIS A 715 -0.76 -1.72 -17.93
N TRP A 716 -0.31 -1.01 -16.90
CA TRP A 716 1.01 -1.20 -16.32
C TRP A 716 1.24 -2.62 -15.77
N ASN A 717 0.22 -3.22 -15.13
CA ASN A 717 0.28 -4.58 -14.62
C ASN A 717 0.36 -5.63 -15.75
N LEU A 718 -0.34 -5.41 -16.87
CA LEU A 718 -0.25 -6.26 -18.07
C LEU A 718 1.17 -6.22 -18.67
N ALA A 719 1.83 -5.06 -18.66
CA ALA A 719 3.22 -4.96 -19.09
C ALA A 719 4.17 -5.76 -18.17
N ARG A 720 3.93 -5.79 -16.86
CA ARG A 720 4.70 -6.66 -15.93
C ARG A 720 4.45 -8.14 -16.17
N LEU A 721 3.22 -8.53 -16.50
CA LEU A 721 2.92 -9.90 -16.91
C LEU A 721 3.68 -10.27 -18.19
N ALA A 722 3.66 -9.42 -19.22
CA ALA A 722 4.39 -9.63 -20.46
C ALA A 722 5.90 -9.83 -20.21
N GLU A 723 6.52 -9.00 -19.35
CA GLU A 723 7.91 -9.18 -18.93
C GLU A 723 8.15 -10.53 -18.25
N ALA A 724 7.23 -10.96 -17.40
CA ALA A 724 7.34 -12.23 -16.67
C ALA A 724 7.20 -13.46 -17.58
N LEU A 725 6.51 -13.33 -18.72
CA LEU A 725 6.31 -14.39 -19.71
C LEU A 725 7.46 -14.50 -20.73
N ASN A 726 8.37 -13.53 -20.79
CA ASN A 726 9.55 -13.59 -21.67
C ASN A 726 10.50 -14.75 -21.27
N PRO A 727 11.06 -15.54 -22.22
CA PRO A 727 10.90 -15.49 -23.67
C PRO A 727 9.76 -16.32 -24.28
N ASP A 728 8.90 -16.98 -23.49
CA ASP A 728 7.75 -17.73 -24.04
C ASP A 728 6.74 -16.81 -24.75
N LEU A 729 6.70 -15.53 -24.37
CA LEU A 729 6.06 -14.44 -25.10
C LEU A 729 7.12 -13.37 -25.46
N PRO A 730 7.54 -13.28 -26.73
CA PRO A 730 8.51 -12.28 -27.18
C PRO A 730 8.04 -10.84 -26.95
N SER A 731 8.98 -9.96 -26.58
CA SER A 731 8.66 -8.57 -26.21
C SER A 731 7.99 -7.76 -27.32
N ASP A 732 8.35 -7.98 -28.58
CA ASP A 732 7.76 -7.30 -29.74
C ASP A 732 6.29 -7.68 -29.93
N GLN A 733 5.96 -8.97 -29.80
CA GLN A 733 4.58 -9.46 -29.89
C GLN A 733 3.74 -8.98 -28.70
N ALA A 734 4.30 -9.01 -27.49
CA ALA A 734 3.62 -8.49 -26.31
C ALA A 734 3.33 -6.98 -26.42
N GLN A 735 4.29 -6.21 -26.93
CA GLN A 735 4.13 -4.77 -27.11
C GLN A 735 3.05 -4.44 -28.13
N ALA A 736 3.00 -5.16 -29.27
CA ALA A 736 1.96 -4.98 -30.27
C ALA A 736 0.55 -5.24 -29.71
N VAL A 737 0.41 -6.24 -28.84
CA VAL A 737 -0.86 -6.51 -28.14
C VAL A 737 -1.20 -5.40 -27.15
N LEU A 738 -0.23 -4.95 -26.33
CA LEU A 738 -0.44 -3.89 -25.33
C LEU A 738 -0.96 -2.58 -25.94
N GLU A 739 -0.54 -2.25 -27.16
CA GLU A 739 -1.00 -1.05 -27.89
C GLU A 739 -2.52 -1.05 -28.15
N GLU A 740 -3.18 -2.22 -28.13
CA GLU A 740 -4.62 -2.35 -28.30
C GLU A 740 -5.42 -2.05 -27.01
N TYR A 741 -4.76 -2.00 -25.85
CA TYR A 741 -5.44 -1.92 -24.55
C TYR A 741 -6.34 -0.68 -24.41
N THR A 742 -5.79 0.51 -24.65
CA THR A 742 -6.52 1.77 -24.44
C THR A 742 -7.75 1.89 -25.36
N PRO A 743 -7.66 1.61 -26.68
CA PRO A 743 -8.84 1.56 -27.54
C PRO A 743 -9.92 0.59 -27.05
N LEU A 744 -9.53 -0.62 -26.62
CA LEU A 744 -10.48 -1.62 -26.14
C LEU A 744 -11.14 -1.23 -24.82
N PHE A 745 -10.36 -0.68 -23.87
CA PHE A 745 -10.89 -0.14 -22.62
C PHE A 745 -11.93 0.96 -22.91
N ASN A 746 -11.61 1.93 -23.76
CA ASN A 746 -12.51 3.03 -24.10
C ASN A 746 -13.79 2.51 -24.78
N MET A 747 -13.67 1.53 -25.69
CA MET A 747 -14.82 0.88 -26.32
C MET A 747 -15.74 0.22 -25.29
N PHE A 748 -15.20 -0.59 -24.36
CA PHE A 748 -16.00 -1.22 -23.31
C PHE A 748 -16.62 -0.20 -22.36
N TYR A 749 -15.86 0.82 -21.95
CA TYR A 749 -16.33 1.87 -21.05
C TYR A 749 -17.48 2.67 -21.68
N LEU A 750 -17.31 3.16 -22.92
CA LEU A 750 -18.34 3.91 -23.64
C LEU A 750 -19.59 3.07 -23.87
N SER A 751 -19.45 1.81 -24.27
CA SER A 751 -20.59 0.89 -24.45
C SER A 751 -21.39 0.72 -23.16
N ASN A 752 -20.71 0.49 -22.03
CA ASN A 752 -21.36 0.36 -20.73
C ASN A 752 -22.03 1.67 -20.28
N MET A 753 -21.35 2.81 -20.44
CA MET A 753 -21.89 4.12 -20.06
C MET A 753 -23.11 4.53 -20.90
N ARG A 754 -23.12 4.22 -22.20
CA ARG A 754 -24.29 4.43 -23.06
C ARG A 754 -25.50 3.64 -22.57
N ARG A 755 -25.32 2.37 -22.15
CA ARG A 755 -26.39 1.59 -21.52
C ARG A 755 -26.88 2.19 -20.20
N LYS A 756 -25.95 2.70 -19.37
CA LYS A 756 -26.30 3.39 -18.12
C LYS A 756 -27.09 4.68 -18.36
N LEU A 757 -26.85 5.36 -19.49
CA LEU A 757 -27.58 6.54 -19.95
C LEU A 757 -28.83 6.21 -20.79
N GLY A 758 -29.09 4.94 -21.09
CA GLY A 758 -30.23 4.56 -21.92
C GLY A 758 -30.11 4.96 -23.40
N LEU A 759 -28.89 5.11 -23.92
CA LEU A 759 -28.59 5.36 -25.34
C LEU A 759 -28.36 4.02 -26.03
N LEU A 760 -29.38 3.46 -26.68
CA LEU A 760 -29.41 2.04 -27.06
C LEU A 760 -29.37 1.80 -28.57
N ARG A 761 -29.87 2.74 -29.37
CA ARG A 761 -30.17 2.53 -30.80
C ARG A 761 -29.14 3.18 -31.70
N LYS A 762 -28.72 4.41 -31.41
CA LYS A 762 -27.75 5.16 -32.23
C LYS A 762 -26.47 5.40 -31.45
N GLU A 763 -25.34 5.28 -32.14
CA GLU A 763 -24.02 5.67 -31.64
C GLU A 763 -23.63 6.97 -32.28
N GLU A 764 -23.45 8.00 -31.46
CA GLU A 764 -23.14 9.34 -31.93
C GLU A 764 -21.80 9.78 -31.32
N PRO A 765 -20.94 10.51 -32.06
CA PRO A 765 -19.67 11.01 -31.53
C PRO A 765 -19.83 11.91 -30.29
N GLU A 766 -20.99 12.55 -30.14
CA GLU A 766 -21.30 13.38 -28.98
C GLU A 766 -21.56 12.59 -27.69
N ASP A 767 -21.72 11.26 -27.75
CA ASP A 767 -21.95 10.41 -26.57
C ASP A 767 -20.77 10.50 -25.58
N GLU A 768 -19.53 10.51 -26.09
CA GLU A 768 -18.33 10.65 -25.26
C GLU A 768 -18.26 12.01 -24.55
N ILE A 769 -18.63 13.08 -25.26
CA ILE A 769 -18.68 14.45 -24.72
C ILE A 769 -19.76 14.54 -23.65
N LEU A 770 -20.95 14.00 -23.92
CA LEU A 770 -22.07 13.97 -22.98
C LEU A 770 -21.73 13.21 -21.69
N ILE A 771 -21.06 12.07 -21.80
CA ILE A 771 -20.56 11.29 -20.66
C ILE A 771 -19.51 12.09 -19.88
N THR A 772 -18.55 12.70 -20.58
CA THR A 772 -17.51 13.51 -19.94
C THR A 772 -18.11 14.68 -19.16
N ASN A 773 -19.08 15.38 -19.77
CA ASN A 773 -19.79 16.48 -19.13
C ASN A 773 -20.60 15.99 -17.92
N LEU A 774 -21.24 14.81 -17.98
CA LEU A 774 -21.94 14.24 -16.82
C LEU A 774 -20.99 14.06 -15.64
N MET A 775 -19.84 13.42 -15.89
CA MET A 775 -18.84 13.16 -14.85
C MET A 775 -18.33 14.49 -14.26
N GLN A 776 -18.10 15.51 -15.09
CA GLN A 776 -17.73 16.84 -14.63
C GLN A 776 -18.83 17.50 -13.78
N THR A 777 -20.09 17.44 -14.21
CA THR A 777 -21.23 17.97 -13.46
C THR A 777 -21.36 17.28 -12.10
N MET A 778 -21.23 15.95 -12.05
CA MET A 778 -21.25 15.21 -10.78
C MET A 778 -20.08 15.60 -9.88
N HIS A 779 -18.89 15.83 -10.43
CA HIS A 779 -17.72 16.27 -9.67
C HIS A 779 -17.87 17.69 -9.10
N ASN A 780 -18.37 18.63 -9.92
CA ASN A 780 -18.60 20.01 -9.53
C ASN A 780 -19.64 20.12 -8.41
N THR A 781 -20.71 19.33 -8.52
CA THR A 781 -21.84 19.36 -7.59
C THR A 781 -21.70 18.43 -6.39
N GLY A 782 -20.73 17.50 -6.43
CA GLY A 782 -20.55 16.46 -5.40
C GLY A 782 -21.70 15.45 -5.39
N ALA A 783 -22.30 15.17 -6.55
CA ALA A 783 -23.47 14.30 -6.63
C ALA A 783 -23.14 12.84 -6.30
N ASP A 784 -24.09 12.15 -5.67
CA ASP A 784 -24.00 10.71 -5.40
C ASP A 784 -23.90 9.91 -6.71
N PHE A 785 -22.87 9.07 -6.82
CA PHE A 785 -22.54 8.36 -8.04
C PHE A 785 -23.64 7.39 -8.47
N THR A 786 -24.04 6.50 -7.56
CA THR A 786 -25.01 5.44 -7.84
C THR A 786 -26.40 6.02 -8.07
N ASN A 787 -26.83 6.91 -7.18
CA ASN A 787 -28.18 7.45 -7.20
C ASN A 787 -28.42 8.37 -8.39
N THR A 788 -27.40 9.11 -8.85
CA THR A 788 -27.50 9.92 -10.07
C THR A 788 -27.94 9.06 -11.26
N PHE A 789 -27.24 7.95 -11.54
CA PHE A 789 -27.61 7.06 -12.64
C PHE A 789 -28.99 6.43 -12.45
N ARG A 790 -29.39 6.13 -11.21
CA ARG A 790 -30.74 5.64 -10.92
C ARG A 790 -31.81 6.69 -11.20
N CYS A 791 -31.58 7.95 -10.83
CA CYS A 791 -32.48 9.08 -11.08
C CYS A 791 -32.67 9.34 -12.59
N LEU A 792 -31.63 9.16 -13.42
CA LEU A 792 -31.73 9.39 -14.87
C LEU A 792 -32.80 8.55 -15.56
N SER A 793 -33.13 7.37 -15.03
CA SER A 793 -34.20 6.52 -15.57
C SER A 793 -35.57 7.21 -15.56
N GLN A 794 -35.79 8.13 -14.62
CA GLN A 794 -37.05 8.87 -14.43
C GLN A 794 -37.21 10.02 -15.43
N ILE A 795 -36.15 10.41 -16.13
CA ILE A 795 -36.20 11.43 -17.18
C ILE A 795 -36.79 10.78 -18.44
N SER A 796 -37.87 11.37 -18.97
CA SER A 796 -38.54 10.91 -20.18
C SER A 796 -37.87 11.41 -21.47
N CYS A 797 -37.90 10.60 -22.52
CA CYS A 797 -37.61 11.06 -23.87
C CYS A 797 -38.60 12.18 -24.28
N PRO A 798 -38.15 13.19 -25.05
CA PRO A 798 -39.05 14.21 -25.61
C PRO A 798 -40.09 13.60 -26.55
N ALA A 799 -41.36 14.00 -26.43
CA ALA A 799 -42.43 13.57 -27.34
C ALA A 799 -42.35 14.29 -28.71
N GLU A 800 -43.02 13.74 -29.74
CA GLU A 800 -43.14 14.40 -31.05
C GLU A 800 -43.77 15.80 -30.91
N GLY A 801 -43.01 16.84 -31.29
CA GLY A 801 -43.44 18.24 -31.19
C GLY A 801 -43.23 18.90 -29.81
N GLU A 802 -42.76 18.17 -28.80
CA GLU A 802 -42.33 18.74 -27.53
C GLU A 802 -41.01 19.51 -27.74
N ALA A 803 -40.97 20.77 -27.28
CA ALA A 803 -39.71 21.51 -27.29
C ALA A 803 -38.72 20.80 -26.37
N VAL A 804 -37.50 20.56 -26.83
CA VAL A 804 -36.44 19.98 -26.00
C VAL A 804 -36.14 20.86 -24.76
N GLU A 805 -36.51 22.14 -24.86
CA GLU A 805 -36.50 23.13 -23.79
C GLU A 805 -37.78 23.15 -22.93
N ASP A 806 -38.58 22.08 -22.89
CA ASP A 806 -39.72 22.03 -21.96
C ASP A 806 -39.22 22.22 -20.53
N ASN A 807 -39.40 23.46 -20.04
CA ASN A 807 -38.81 23.95 -18.81
C ASN A 807 -39.36 23.20 -17.60
N GLU A 808 -40.56 22.61 -17.68
CA GLU A 808 -41.14 21.90 -16.54
C GLU A 808 -40.49 20.54 -16.32
N VAL A 809 -40.31 19.75 -17.38
CA VAL A 809 -39.61 18.45 -17.29
C VAL A 809 -38.14 18.66 -16.90
N VAL A 810 -37.48 19.67 -17.48
CA VAL A 810 -36.10 20.02 -17.09
C VAL A 810 -36.04 20.45 -15.63
N ARG A 811 -36.96 21.30 -15.16
CA ARG A 811 -37.02 21.73 -13.75
C ARG A 811 -37.21 20.55 -12.80
N GLN A 812 -38.15 19.65 -13.09
CA GLN A 812 -38.39 18.45 -12.27
C GLN A 812 -37.17 17.53 -12.22
N ALA A 813 -36.50 17.30 -13.36
CA ALA A 813 -35.28 16.52 -13.43
C ALA A 813 -34.12 17.17 -12.65
N THR A 814 -33.97 18.50 -12.75
CA THR A 814 -32.98 19.26 -11.99
C THR A 814 -33.25 19.13 -10.48
N GLU A 815 -34.49 19.31 -10.03
CA GLU A 815 -34.87 19.15 -8.62
C GLU A 815 -34.58 17.75 -8.07
N LEU A 816 -34.82 16.71 -8.89
CA LEU A 816 -34.51 15.33 -8.53
C LEU A 816 -32.99 15.12 -8.33
N LEU A 817 -32.16 15.67 -9.20
CA LEU A 817 -30.70 15.51 -9.15
C LEU A 817 -30.05 16.39 -8.07
N LEU A 818 -30.61 17.57 -7.80
CA LEU A 818 -30.17 18.43 -6.68
C LEU A 818 -30.29 17.73 -5.32
N GLN A 819 -31.24 16.81 -5.14
CA GLN A 819 -31.36 16.00 -3.91
C GLN A 819 -30.16 15.08 -3.70
N GLN A 820 -29.41 14.76 -4.76
CA GLN A 820 -28.23 13.90 -4.73
C GLN A 820 -26.92 14.70 -4.56
N CYS A 821 -26.96 16.02 -4.64
CA CYS A 821 -25.78 16.89 -4.50
C CYS A 821 -25.31 17.01 -3.05
N SER A 822 -24.00 17.19 -2.87
CA SER A 822 -23.41 17.44 -1.55
C SER A 822 -23.75 18.83 -1.02
N SER A 823 -23.82 18.94 0.32
CA SER A 823 -23.91 20.25 0.99
C SER A 823 -22.58 21.01 0.92
N LEU A 824 -22.60 22.30 1.23
CA LEU A 824 -21.38 23.10 1.30
C LEU A 824 -20.38 22.56 2.34
N GLU A 825 -20.85 22.09 3.50
CA GLU A 825 -20.00 21.50 4.54
C GLU A 825 -19.35 20.20 4.07
N GLU A 826 -20.08 19.35 3.35
CA GLU A 826 -19.55 18.11 2.79
C GLU A 826 -18.47 18.38 1.75
N LEU A 827 -18.69 19.34 0.85
CA LEU A 827 -17.70 19.76 -0.14
C LEU A 827 -16.47 20.39 0.53
N LYS A 828 -16.65 21.25 1.53
CA LYS A 828 -15.54 21.81 2.33
C LYS A 828 -14.73 20.71 3.00
N ALA A 829 -15.39 19.71 3.57
CA ALA A 829 -14.70 18.58 4.20
C ALA A 829 -13.91 17.75 3.18
N ALA A 830 -14.48 17.49 2.00
CA ALA A 830 -13.84 16.73 0.93
C ALA A 830 -12.65 17.45 0.28
N SER A 831 -12.68 18.78 0.21
CA SER A 831 -11.60 19.61 -0.36
C SER A 831 -10.46 19.89 0.63
N LYS A 832 -10.49 19.35 1.85
CA LYS A 832 -9.34 19.46 2.75
C LYS A 832 -8.15 18.64 2.20
N PRO A 833 -6.93 19.21 2.19
CA PRO A 833 -5.72 18.46 1.86
C PRO A 833 -5.59 17.23 2.76
N THR A 834 -5.15 16.13 2.18
CA THR A 834 -4.90 14.88 2.92
C THR A 834 -3.53 14.90 3.60
N MET A 835 -2.65 15.80 3.16
CA MET A 835 -1.30 15.98 3.68
C MET A 835 -1.27 17.03 4.79
N ASP A 836 -0.42 16.83 5.80
CA ASP A 836 -0.21 17.83 6.85
C ASP A 836 0.27 19.16 6.23
N PRO A 837 -0.27 20.32 6.64
CA PRO A 837 0.12 21.61 6.07
C PRO A 837 1.62 21.91 6.13
N ARG A 838 2.33 21.42 7.16
CA ARG A 838 3.79 21.61 7.30
C ARG A 838 4.54 20.73 6.30
N GLU A 839 4.07 19.51 6.09
CA GLU A 839 4.62 18.60 5.09
C GLU A 839 4.42 19.17 3.68
N LEU A 840 3.23 19.67 3.38
CA LEU A 840 2.93 20.29 2.08
C LEU A 840 3.81 21.52 1.83
N SER A 841 3.95 22.40 2.83
CA SER A 841 4.85 23.56 2.77
C SER A 841 6.31 23.17 2.54
N MET A 842 6.78 22.12 3.23
CA MET A 842 8.11 21.56 3.04
C MET A 842 8.29 21.03 1.60
N LEU A 843 7.33 20.26 1.08
CA LEU A 843 7.41 19.72 -0.28
C LEU A 843 7.38 20.83 -1.35
N LEU A 844 6.60 21.89 -1.16
CA LEU A 844 6.61 23.06 -2.04
C LEU A 844 7.99 23.74 -2.04
N SER A 845 8.56 23.96 -0.85
CA SER A 845 9.91 24.51 -0.70
C SER A 845 10.97 23.63 -1.36
N LEU A 846 10.87 22.30 -1.20
CA LEU A 846 11.80 21.34 -1.81
C LEU A 846 11.65 21.23 -3.33
N ALA A 847 10.43 21.30 -3.85
CA ALA A 847 10.18 21.32 -5.29
C ALA A 847 10.88 22.52 -5.96
N GLN A 848 10.97 23.65 -5.25
CA GLN A 848 11.65 24.88 -5.71
C GLN A 848 13.16 24.86 -5.46
N SER A 849 13.61 24.31 -4.33
CA SER A 849 15.01 24.41 -3.89
C SER A 849 15.89 23.19 -4.19
N ASN A 850 15.31 21.98 -4.28
CA ASN A 850 16.04 20.73 -4.49
C ASN A 850 15.18 19.64 -5.17
N ALA A 851 15.15 19.66 -6.51
CA ALA A 851 14.37 18.72 -7.32
C ALA A 851 14.76 17.24 -7.13
N ALA A 852 16.04 16.95 -6.84
CA ALA A 852 16.50 15.58 -6.63
C ALA A 852 15.99 15.00 -5.30
N LEU A 853 16.06 15.79 -4.23
CA LEU A 853 15.51 15.39 -2.94
C LEU A 853 13.97 15.35 -2.99
N PHE A 854 13.34 16.30 -3.68
CA PHE A 854 11.90 16.27 -3.93
C PHE A 854 11.48 14.96 -4.61
N GLY A 855 12.13 14.55 -5.70
CA GLY A 855 11.81 13.32 -6.42
C GLY A 855 12.05 12.02 -5.63
N MET A 856 12.80 12.07 -4.52
CA MET A 856 12.93 10.94 -3.58
C MET A 856 11.83 10.94 -2.51
N LEU A 857 11.22 12.09 -2.24
CA LEU A 857 10.27 12.28 -1.13
C LEU A 857 8.81 12.27 -1.58
N SER A 858 8.54 12.79 -2.77
CA SER A 858 7.21 12.91 -3.36
C SER A 858 7.32 13.11 -4.88
N ASP A 859 6.20 13.30 -5.55
CA ASP A 859 6.13 13.57 -6.97
C ASP A 859 5.25 14.79 -7.28
N ARG A 860 5.43 15.34 -8.48
CA ARG A 860 4.73 16.57 -8.90
C ARG A 860 3.22 16.41 -8.98
N ARG A 861 2.70 15.21 -9.31
CA ARG A 861 1.26 14.97 -9.41
C ARG A 861 0.63 14.99 -8.03
N THR A 862 1.24 14.30 -7.06
CA THR A 862 0.80 14.33 -5.66
C THR A 862 0.74 15.76 -5.13
N LEU A 863 1.74 16.58 -5.45
CA LEU A 863 1.77 17.99 -5.05
C LEU A 863 0.68 18.83 -5.73
N ALA A 864 0.53 18.71 -7.04
CA ALA A 864 -0.50 19.43 -7.82
C ALA A 864 -1.91 19.14 -7.29
N ARG A 865 -2.19 17.87 -6.97
CA ARG A 865 -3.46 17.45 -6.35
C ARG A 865 -3.75 18.17 -5.04
N GLN A 866 -2.77 18.26 -4.14
CA GLN A 866 -2.98 18.95 -2.86
C GLN A 866 -3.24 20.45 -3.06
N LEU A 867 -2.61 21.07 -4.05
CA LEU A 867 -2.83 22.48 -4.40
C LEU A 867 -4.22 22.71 -4.98
N GLU A 868 -4.71 21.83 -5.85
CA GLU A 868 -6.07 21.90 -6.41
C GLU A 868 -7.13 21.82 -5.31
N LYS A 869 -6.96 20.88 -4.36
CA LYS A 869 -7.83 20.79 -3.18
C LYS A 869 -7.85 22.08 -2.35
N LEU A 870 -6.69 22.70 -2.13
CA LEU A 870 -6.60 24.00 -1.44
C LEU A 870 -7.32 25.11 -2.19
N SER A 871 -7.15 25.19 -3.52
CA SER A 871 -7.83 26.18 -4.36
C SER A 871 -9.34 26.04 -4.25
N ARG A 872 -9.85 24.82 -4.41
CA ARG A 872 -11.29 24.52 -4.29
C ARG A 872 -11.81 24.82 -2.89
N LEU A 873 -11.06 24.48 -1.84
CA LEU A 873 -11.43 24.80 -0.46
C LEU A 873 -11.56 26.32 -0.24
N LYS A 874 -10.64 27.11 -0.81
CA LYS A 874 -10.70 28.57 -0.74
C LYS A 874 -11.98 29.12 -1.37
N GLU A 875 -12.30 28.68 -2.59
CA GLU A 875 -13.53 29.07 -3.28
C GLU A 875 -14.79 28.71 -2.46
N LEU A 876 -14.82 27.51 -1.87
CA LEU A 876 -15.94 27.07 -1.04
C LEU A 876 -16.07 27.84 0.27
N LEU A 877 -14.96 28.30 0.86
CA LEU A 877 -14.98 29.14 2.07
C LEU A 877 -15.58 30.52 1.80
N GLU A 878 -15.40 31.04 0.59
CA GLU A 878 -15.93 32.33 0.14
C GLU A 878 -17.40 32.24 -0.35
N SER A 879 -17.89 31.03 -0.63
CA SER A 879 -19.25 30.79 -1.15
C SER A 879 -20.30 30.59 -0.05
N THR A 880 -21.55 31.00 -0.31
CA THR A 880 -22.71 30.66 0.55
C THR A 880 -23.46 29.41 0.05
N GLU A 881 -24.30 28.81 0.91
CA GLU A 881 -25.14 27.66 0.53
C GLU A 881 -26.11 28.01 -0.62
N THR A 882 -26.59 29.25 -0.67
CA THR A 882 -27.45 29.73 -1.77
C THR A 882 -26.70 29.89 -3.08
N ASP A 883 -25.45 30.38 -3.03
CA ASP A 883 -24.60 30.48 -4.23
C ASP A 883 -24.29 29.09 -4.79
N LEU A 884 -23.94 28.15 -3.89
CA LEU A 884 -23.67 26.77 -4.25
C LEU A 884 -24.89 26.11 -4.92
N LYS A 885 -26.08 26.24 -4.34
CA LYS A 885 -27.32 25.69 -4.92
C LYS A 885 -27.64 26.29 -6.29
N THR A 886 -27.41 27.60 -6.45
CA THR A 886 -27.62 28.28 -7.74
C THR A 886 -26.67 27.69 -8.80
N LYS A 887 -25.38 27.59 -8.49
CA LYS A 887 -24.38 26.98 -9.37
C LYS A 887 -24.70 25.52 -9.70
N GLN A 888 -25.09 24.71 -8.70
CA GLN A 888 -25.51 23.32 -8.90
C GLN A 888 -26.73 23.22 -9.82
N THR A 889 -27.69 24.14 -9.70
CA THR A 889 -28.89 24.20 -10.54
C THR A 889 -28.54 24.50 -11.98
N GLU A 890 -27.65 25.47 -12.22
CA GLU A 890 -27.19 25.85 -13.55
C GLU A 890 -26.46 24.69 -14.26
N GLU A 891 -25.51 24.05 -13.56
CA GLU A 891 -24.73 22.91 -14.06
C GLU A 891 -25.63 21.74 -14.47
N TRP A 892 -26.56 21.32 -13.59
CA TRP A 892 -27.48 20.23 -13.89
C TRP A 892 -28.47 20.59 -15.00
N THR A 893 -29.02 21.80 -14.98
CA THR A 893 -29.96 22.26 -16.02
C THR A 893 -29.29 22.26 -17.40
N CYS A 894 -28.03 22.70 -17.47
CA CYS A 894 -27.25 22.69 -18.71
C CYS A 894 -27.07 21.25 -19.23
N TRP A 895 -26.61 20.34 -18.37
CA TRP A 895 -26.36 18.96 -18.75
C TRP A 895 -27.65 18.21 -19.14
N ILE A 896 -28.74 18.39 -18.38
CA ILE A 896 -30.03 17.75 -18.68
C ILE A 896 -30.56 18.18 -20.04
N LYS A 897 -30.41 19.45 -20.42
CA LYS A 897 -30.80 19.93 -21.76
C LYS A 897 -30.02 19.19 -22.86
N GLN A 898 -28.70 19.05 -22.71
CA GLN A 898 -27.86 18.29 -23.65
C GLN A 898 -28.27 16.81 -23.70
N TYR A 899 -28.52 16.20 -22.53
CA TYR A 899 -28.97 14.81 -22.44
C TYR A 899 -30.31 14.59 -23.15
N ARG A 900 -31.29 15.46 -22.95
CA ARG A 900 -32.60 15.37 -23.61
C ARG A 900 -32.50 15.60 -25.12
N GLN A 901 -31.64 16.51 -25.58
CA GLN A 901 -31.34 16.67 -27.02
C GLN A 901 -30.81 15.38 -27.62
N ARG A 902 -29.92 14.68 -26.90
CA ARG A 902 -29.39 13.40 -27.35
C ARG A 902 -30.44 12.27 -27.33
N LEU A 903 -31.33 12.25 -26.33
CA LEU A 903 -32.45 11.30 -26.25
C LEU A 903 -33.45 11.48 -27.41
N ALA A 904 -33.66 12.72 -27.88
CA ALA A 904 -34.52 12.97 -29.03
C ALA A 904 -34.04 12.18 -30.27
N ARG A 905 -32.72 12.06 -30.47
CA ARG A 905 -32.13 11.29 -31.59
C ARG A 905 -32.41 9.79 -31.51
N GLU A 906 -32.58 9.22 -30.32
CA GLU A 906 -33.01 7.82 -30.14
C GLU A 906 -34.45 7.59 -30.62
N CYS A 907 -35.28 8.64 -30.63
CA CYS A 907 -36.69 8.60 -31.02
C CYS A 907 -36.93 9.01 -32.48
N GLU A 908 -35.95 9.63 -33.13
CA GLU A 908 -36.04 10.05 -34.54
C GLU A 908 -36.29 8.86 -35.48
N GLY A 909 -37.44 8.91 -36.17
CA GLY A 909 -37.86 7.89 -37.14
C GLY A 909 -38.60 6.69 -36.53
N GLU A 910 -38.86 6.71 -35.22
CA GLU A 910 -39.57 5.65 -34.51
C GLU A 910 -41.08 5.92 -34.45
N CYS A 911 -41.89 4.91 -34.80
CA CYS A 911 -43.35 5.04 -34.79
C CYS A 911 -43.96 4.94 -33.38
N ASP A 912 -43.24 4.39 -32.41
CA ASP A 912 -43.70 4.19 -31.03
C ASP A 912 -42.64 4.64 -30.01
N VAL A 913 -42.64 5.95 -29.71
CA VAL A 913 -41.76 6.56 -28.71
C VAL A 913 -41.97 5.97 -27.31
N LYS A 914 -43.18 5.47 -27.01
CA LYS A 914 -43.47 4.86 -25.72
C LYS A 914 -42.73 3.53 -25.56
N ALA A 915 -42.70 2.70 -26.60
CA ALA A 915 -41.91 1.48 -26.61
C ALA A 915 -40.40 1.76 -26.45
N VAL A 916 -39.88 2.81 -27.09
CA VAL A 916 -38.49 3.26 -26.91
C VAL A 916 -38.21 3.62 -25.44
N GLN A 917 -39.11 4.40 -24.82
CA GLN A 917 -38.99 4.78 -23.41
C GLN A 917 -39.06 3.56 -22.47
N GLU A 918 -39.99 2.63 -22.70
CA GLU A 918 -40.13 1.40 -21.88
C GLU A 918 -38.89 0.50 -21.99
N GLU A 919 -38.33 0.35 -23.19
CA GLU A 919 -37.07 -0.35 -23.41
C GLU A 919 -35.90 0.33 -22.70
N ARG A 920 -35.80 1.66 -22.85
CA ARG A 920 -34.77 2.48 -22.20
C ARG A 920 -34.78 2.30 -20.68
N VAL A 921 -35.95 2.48 -20.05
CA VAL A 921 -36.09 2.35 -18.58
C VAL A 921 -35.75 0.93 -18.13
N ARG A 922 -36.24 -0.10 -18.84
CA ARG A 922 -35.91 -1.50 -18.52
C ARG A 922 -34.41 -1.77 -18.56
N VAL A 923 -33.70 -1.29 -19.59
CA VAL A 923 -32.25 -1.47 -19.69
C VAL A 923 -31.53 -0.68 -18.59
N MET A 924 -31.90 0.58 -18.35
CA MET A 924 -31.30 1.40 -17.30
C MET A 924 -31.50 0.78 -15.92
N ASP A 925 -32.70 0.31 -15.60
CA ASP A 925 -33.00 -0.31 -14.30
C ASP A 925 -32.25 -1.63 -14.08
N SER A 926 -31.97 -2.37 -15.16
CA SER A 926 -31.14 -3.59 -15.11
C SER A 926 -29.62 -3.33 -15.15
N THR A 927 -29.20 -2.10 -15.43
CA THR A 927 -27.78 -1.71 -15.56
C THR A 927 -27.32 -0.79 -14.42
N ASN A 928 -28.22 0.02 -13.87
CA ASN A 928 -27.96 0.98 -12.80
C ASN A 928 -28.47 0.42 -11.47
N PRO A 929 -27.56 -0.02 -10.57
CA PRO A 929 -27.96 -0.59 -9.30
C PRO A 929 -28.68 0.45 -8.44
N ARG A 930 -29.64 -0.02 -7.66
CA ARG A 930 -30.29 0.75 -6.59
C ARG A 930 -29.41 0.78 -5.35
N VAL A 931 -28.76 -0.34 -5.04
CA VAL A 931 -27.89 -0.50 -3.87
C VAL A 931 -26.51 -1.02 -4.29
N VAL A 932 -25.47 -0.41 -3.74
CA VAL A 932 -24.09 -0.91 -3.78
C VAL A 932 -23.58 -1.10 -2.35
N LEU A 933 -22.52 -1.88 -2.15
CA LEU A 933 -21.93 -2.09 -0.83
C LEU A 933 -21.12 -0.86 -0.38
N ARG A 934 -21.82 0.20 0.00
CA ARG A 934 -21.22 1.42 0.56
C ARG A 934 -20.49 1.08 1.87
N ASN A 935 -19.42 1.83 2.18
CA ASN A 935 -18.60 1.55 3.35
C ASN A 935 -19.38 1.59 4.67
N TYR A 936 -20.37 2.49 4.81
CA TYR A 936 -21.19 2.58 6.01
C TYR A 936 -22.11 1.36 6.19
N ILE A 937 -22.61 0.77 5.09
CA ILE A 937 -23.45 -0.44 5.12
C ILE A 937 -22.62 -1.60 5.66
N ALA A 938 -21.41 -1.79 5.12
CA ALA A 938 -20.47 -2.79 5.63
C ALA A 938 -20.12 -2.52 7.10
N GLN A 939 -19.85 -1.27 7.48
CA GLN A 939 -19.47 -0.90 8.85
C GLN A 939 -20.60 -1.17 9.86
N ASN A 940 -21.85 -0.93 9.49
CA ASN A 940 -23.01 -1.25 10.33
C ASN A 940 -23.14 -2.76 10.56
N ALA A 941 -23.01 -3.56 9.49
CA ALA A 941 -23.03 -5.01 9.58
C ALA A 941 -21.87 -5.56 10.43
N ILE A 942 -20.68 -4.99 10.32
CA ILE A 942 -19.50 -5.34 11.13
C ILE A 942 -19.75 -5.03 12.62
N LYS A 943 -20.24 -3.82 12.94
CA LYS A 943 -20.53 -3.42 14.32
C LYS A 943 -21.57 -4.35 14.98
N ALA A 944 -22.61 -4.72 14.24
CA ALA A 944 -23.60 -5.69 14.72
C ALA A 944 -22.96 -7.06 14.98
N ALA A 945 -22.15 -7.56 14.04
CA ALA A 945 -21.50 -8.86 14.13
C ALA A 945 -20.45 -8.94 15.26
N GLU A 946 -19.71 -7.87 15.52
CA GLU A 946 -18.78 -7.77 16.66
C GLU A 946 -19.50 -7.92 18.00
N ASN A 947 -20.74 -7.40 18.09
CA ASN A 947 -21.63 -7.57 19.24
C ASN A 947 -22.37 -8.93 19.26
N GLY A 948 -22.11 -9.81 18.28
CA GLY A 948 -22.69 -11.14 18.19
C GLY A 948 -24.01 -11.23 17.41
N ASP A 949 -24.50 -10.13 16.85
CA ASP A 949 -25.68 -10.11 15.98
C ASP A 949 -25.27 -10.24 14.50
N PHE A 950 -25.49 -11.41 13.92
CA PHE A 950 -25.18 -11.67 12.50
C PHE A 950 -26.35 -11.38 11.54
N SER A 951 -27.51 -10.97 12.06
CA SER A 951 -28.71 -10.76 11.24
C SER A 951 -28.55 -9.62 10.23
N GLU A 952 -27.79 -8.56 10.58
CA GLU A 952 -27.51 -7.45 9.69
C GLU A 952 -26.60 -7.87 8.51
N VAL A 953 -25.58 -8.70 8.76
CA VAL A 953 -24.73 -9.24 7.67
C VAL A 953 -25.57 -10.06 6.70
N GLN A 954 -26.48 -10.90 7.22
CA GLN A 954 -27.36 -11.73 6.41
C GLN A 954 -28.40 -10.91 5.63
N ARG A 955 -28.91 -9.83 6.22
CA ARG A 955 -29.82 -8.89 5.55
C ARG A 955 -29.12 -8.17 4.40
N VAL A 956 -27.93 -7.61 4.67
CA VAL A 956 -27.12 -6.93 3.65
C VAL A 956 -26.78 -7.87 2.50
N LEU A 957 -26.42 -9.13 2.79
CA LEU A 957 -26.21 -10.15 1.76
C LEU A 957 -27.44 -10.31 0.86
N LYS A 958 -28.64 -10.52 1.44
CA LYS A 958 -29.89 -10.69 0.68
C LYS A 958 -30.22 -9.48 -0.20
N VAL A 959 -29.98 -8.26 0.29
CA VAL A 959 -30.18 -7.04 -0.50
C VAL A 959 -29.23 -7.03 -1.71
N LEU A 960 -27.94 -7.34 -1.46
CA LEU A 960 -26.90 -7.31 -2.48
C LEU A 960 -27.00 -8.44 -3.51
N GLU A 961 -27.72 -9.52 -3.23
CA GLU A 961 -28.03 -10.57 -4.22
C GLU A 961 -28.94 -10.06 -5.35
N LYS A 962 -29.69 -8.97 -5.13
CA LYS A 962 -30.59 -8.35 -6.12
C LYS A 962 -30.44 -6.82 -6.12
N PRO A 963 -29.26 -6.28 -6.50
CA PRO A 963 -28.92 -4.88 -6.29
C PRO A 963 -29.70 -3.91 -7.20
N PHE A 964 -30.35 -4.43 -8.25
CA PHE A 964 -31.13 -3.67 -9.24
C PHE A 964 -32.63 -3.57 -8.91
N CYS A 965 -33.13 -4.44 -8.02
CA CYS A 965 -34.56 -4.58 -7.74
C CYS A 965 -34.93 -3.88 -6.44
N MET A 966 -36.16 -3.37 -6.38
CA MET A 966 -36.75 -2.91 -5.12
C MET A 966 -37.10 -4.11 -4.24
N GLN A 967 -36.77 -4.02 -2.95
CA GLN A 967 -36.98 -5.08 -1.97
C GLN A 967 -37.66 -4.51 -0.70
N GLU A 968 -38.99 -4.48 -0.70
CA GLU A 968 -39.78 -3.91 0.39
C GLU A 968 -39.37 -4.47 1.77
N GLY A 969 -39.02 -3.57 2.69
CA GLY A 969 -38.64 -3.89 4.07
C GLY A 969 -37.22 -4.46 4.27
N LEU A 970 -36.51 -4.84 3.21
CA LEU A 970 -35.11 -5.31 3.30
C LEU A 970 -34.08 -4.18 3.15
N GLU A 971 -34.48 -3.07 2.54
CA GLU A 971 -33.61 -1.89 2.30
C GLU A 971 -33.33 -1.06 3.57
N LEU A 972 -33.98 -1.40 4.69
CA LEU A 972 -33.78 -0.74 5.99
C LEU A 972 -32.84 -1.56 6.91
N PRO A 973 -31.89 -0.91 7.62
CA PRO A 973 -31.06 -1.56 8.63
C PRO A 973 -31.90 -2.22 9.73
N GLY A 974 -31.51 -3.44 10.16
CA GLY A 974 -32.26 -4.22 11.15
C GLY A 974 -31.96 -3.88 12.62
N CYS A 975 -30.84 -3.21 12.91
CA CYS A 975 -30.33 -3.09 14.28
C CYS A 975 -30.35 -1.63 14.79
N MET A 976 -31.28 -1.33 15.70
CA MET A 976 -31.01 -0.46 16.85
C MET A 976 -31.57 -1.07 18.13
N VAL A 977 -30.72 -1.08 19.15
CA VAL A 977 -30.92 -1.54 20.53
C VAL A 977 -32.31 -1.17 21.05
N ARG A 978 -33.15 -2.19 21.28
CA ARG A 978 -34.22 -2.10 22.29
C ARG A 978 -33.54 -2.15 23.66
N GLN A 979 -33.33 -1.01 24.32
CA GLN A 979 -33.27 -1.02 25.79
C GLN A 979 -34.73 -0.96 26.27
N GLY A 980 -35.19 -2.10 26.77
CA GLY A 980 -36.54 -2.29 27.26
C GLY A 980 -36.80 -1.48 28.52
N SER A 981 -37.94 -0.80 28.52
CA SER A 981 -38.74 -0.58 29.71
C SER A 981 -39.36 -1.93 30.13
N GLU A 982 -39.07 -2.39 31.36
CA GLU A 982 -40.03 -2.86 32.37
C GLU A 982 -39.38 -3.82 33.39
N GLU A 983 -39.42 -3.37 34.65
CA GLU A 983 -39.68 -4.11 35.90
C GLU A 983 -38.59 -5.02 36.51
N ALA A 984 -37.85 -4.39 37.44
CA ALA A 984 -37.61 -4.80 38.82
C ALA A 984 -37.39 -6.30 39.15
N GLN A 985 -36.16 -6.63 39.56
CA GLN A 985 -35.92 -7.40 40.78
C GLN A 985 -34.53 -7.10 41.37
N GLU A 986 -34.53 -6.97 42.69
CA GLU A 986 -33.52 -6.41 43.60
C GLU A 986 -32.21 -7.21 43.69
N GLY A 987 -31.13 -6.51 44.08
CA GLY A 987 -29.96 -7.08 44.75
C GLY A 987 -28.61 -6.48 44.33
N ASP A 988 -28.13 -5.51 45.13
CA ASP A 988 -26.78 -5.37 45.72
C ASP A 988 -25.53 -5.64 44.83
N GLU A 989 -24.46 -4.84 44.76
CA GLU A 989 -23.97 -3.68 45.51
C GLU A 989 -22.86 -3.00 44.64
N GLU A 990 -22.88 -1.67 44.69
CA GLU A 990 -21.80 -0.67 44.55
C GLU A 990 -20.35 -1.13 44.29
N GLU A 991 -19.72 -0.64 43.21
CA GLU A 991 -18.63 0.36 43.27
C GLU A 991 -18.11 0.74 41.86
N GLU A 992 -17.50 1.93 41.78
CA GLU A 992 -16.90 2.60 40.61
C GLU A 992 -17.83 3.34 39.63
N GLN A 993 -18.62 4.28 40.19
CA GLN A 993 -18.85 5.58 39.53
C GLN A 993 -17.80 6.59 40.02
N ARG A 994 -17.00 7.13 39.09
CA ARG A 994 -16.62 8.56 38.97
C ARG A 994 -15.49 8.72 37.96
N GLU A 995 -15.86 8.71 36.68
CA GLU A 995 -15.22 9.46 35.59
C GLU A 995 -16.05 9.25 34.30
N ALA A 996 -17.34 9.63 34.37
CA ALA A 996 -18.26 9.62 33.23
C ALA A 996 -19.39 10.65 33.43
N GLU A 997 -19.02 11.89 33.73
CA GLU A 997 -19.95 13.03 33.76
C GLU A 997 -19.38 14.15 32.89
N GLU A 998 -19.31 13.94 31.57
CA GLU A 998 -19.18 15.06 30.62
C GLU A 998 -19.67 14.78 29.19
N ASP A 999 -20.53 13.77 28.95
CA ASP A 999 -21.04 13.51 27.58
C ASP A 999 -22.51 13.07 27.50
N VAL A 1000 -23.36 13.51 28.44
CA VAL A 1000 -24.81 13.16 28.50
C VAL A 1000 -25.71 14.32 28.08
N THR A 1001 -25.32 15.06 27.03
CA THR A 1001 -26.20 16.07 26.39
C THR A 1001 -26.16 15.95 24.87
N GLY A 1002 -26.62 14.82 24.35
CA GLY A 1002 -26.70 14.60 22.89
C GLY A 1002 -27.47 13.34 22.49
N ALA A 1003 -28.68 13.15 23.01
CA ALA A 1003 -29.58 12.12 22.50
C ALA A 1003 -30.12 12.53 21.11
N GLU A 1004 -29.32 12.30 20.06
CA GLU A 1004 -29.79 12.41 18.68
C GLU A 1004 -30.75 11.24 18.36
N ASN A 1005 -31.96 11.59 17.95
CA ASN A 1005 -32.87 10.70 17.22
C ASN A 1005 -32.09 10.02 16.09
N LYS A 1006 -31.73 8.74 16.24
CA LYS A 1006 -31.02 8.01 15.19
C LYS A 1006 -31.98 7.76 14.02
N VAL A 1007 -31.90 8.63 13.02
CA VAL A 1007 -32.59 8.47 11.73
C VAL A 1007 -32.20 7.14 11.10
N ILE A 1008 -33.18 6.30 10.79
CA ILE A 1008 -32.96 5.06 10.04
C ILE A 1008 -32.69 5.45 8.58
N VAL A 1009 -31.47 5.16 8.11
CA VAL A 1009 -31.01 5.49 6.76
C VAL A 1009 -31.12 4.23 5.90
N SER A 1010 -31.91 4.32 4.83
CA SER A 1010 -32.09 3.22 3.87
C SER A 1010 -30.82 2.99 3.05
N TYR A 1011 -30.53 1.74 2.66
CA TYR A 1011 -29.29 1.37 1.95
C TYR A 1011 -29.16 2.01 0.55
N ASP A 1012 -30.27 2.40 -0.07
CA ASP A 1012 -30.36 3.09 -1.36
C ASP A 1012 -30.30 4.63 -1.25
N SER A 1013 -30.24 5.16 -0.03
CA SER A 1013 -30.13 6.59 0.21
C SER A 1013 -28.67 7.07 0.28
N ARG A 1014 -28.49 8.40 0.25
CA ARG A 1014 -27.17 9.02 0.44
C ARG A 1014 -26.57 8.61 1.79
N PRO A 1015 -25.24 8.46 1.87
CA PRO A 1015 -24.60 8.09 3.11
C PRO A 1015 -24.85 9.13 4.21
N PRO A 1016 -24.97 8.71 5.48
CA PRO A 1016 -25.08 9.65 6.59
C PRO A 1016 -23.77 10.42 6.79
N ALA A 1017 -23.82 11.64 7.35
CA ALA A 1017 -22.66 12.51 7.51
C ALA A 1017 -21.47 11.86 8.25
N TRP A 1018 -21.74 10.98 9.22
CA TRP A 1018 -20.68 10.27 9.96
C TRP A 1018 -19.92 9.25 9.10
N ALA A 1019 -20.49 8.80 7.97
CA ALA A 1019 -19.86 7.85 7.07
C ALA A 1019 -18.55 8.39 6.48
N ALA A 1020 -18.42 9.71 6.32
CA ALA A 1020 -17.20 10.37 5.85
C ALA A 1020 -15.99 10.16 6.79
N LYS A 1021 -16.22 9.74 8.05
CA LYS A 1021 -15.17 9.44 9.03
C LYS A 1021 -14.69 7.99 8.98
N ILE A 1022 -15.32 7.12 8.18
CA ILE A 1022 -14.93 5.71 8.08
C ILE A 1022 -13.60 5.62 7.35
N CYS A 1023 -12.59 5.08 8.03
CA CYS A 1023 -11.30 4.78 7.45
C CYS A 1023 -11.20 3.27 7.19
N VAL A 1024 -10.89 2.89 5.95
CA VAL A 1024 -10.64 1.50 5.57
C VAL A 1024 -9.16 1.34 5.24
N THR A 1025 -8.52 0.39 5.90
CA THR A 1025 -7.08 0.11 5.82
C THR A 1025 -6.77 -1.30 5.38
#